data_AF-A0A2P7TR48-F1
#
_entry.id   AF-A0A2P7TR48-F1
#
_cell.length_a   1.000
_cell.length_b   1.000
_cell.length_c   1.000
_cell.angle_alpha   90.00
_cell.angle_beta   90.00
_cell.angle_gamma   90.00
#
_symmetry.space_group_name_H-M   'P 1'
#
loop_
_entity.id
_entity.type
_entity.pdbx_description
1 polymer ?
#
loop_
_entity_poly.entity_id
_entity_poly.type
_entity_poly.pdbx_seq_one_letter_code
_entity_poly.pdbx_strand_id
1 'polypeptide(L)'
;MFSKKSSKKDYFKFKELRVYGSLESLFTGARRYRFVFDETEACYVNIELSFYNILFNEEDWEANIVMRLIDYNTNQEITKLDKKVTVAKDVNLVYVHDGWGTPNPGYWKKGIYKWQILIEEEQVGESYFYIVNNGQVSATENPYFNIKSIKLFESPYEGTPIADRVYLQAFGHDKTRYINLEMTLENKLQYEPYFPLELQFYVYTENVLVKAYMSYFKYISDKPQEIVLDTGYGTRNPGFWVPGSYTLHVLFMDKVLSIIPFTVGNEDEPFTGSYPTPAFVQTISYQQPPETQPLTFEEAKAELEELIGLTEVKKQLNEFATYLQFIQLRQKKGLPETEKFNLHTVFMGNPGTGKTTVARMLGKIYKSLGVLPNGDVHEISRADLVAEYIGQTAPKTKKAIDDARGGILFIDEAYSLTNRGDDEKDFGREVIEVLIKEMSDGPGNIAIICAGYTREMEQFLASNPGLASRFKQVIEFPDYTPDELMSIAQYTAKKKDVILHPDTLKLIEQNVVEAYRNRDRTFGNARYVNGIVEEGKRNMGLRIMGNMTNPDADFEKLTAEDLSTITMEDVQKIFAKQKKQAVLLPIDNPLLEEALFELNSLVGLTKIKNEVHEIVKLVKYYREIGRSLQSSFSLHTVFSGNPGTGKTTVARILVKIYKALGILERGHLVECDRKMLVAAYIGQTALKTAAVIEQAMGGGLFIDEAYALSQGGGQDFGREAIEVLLKRMEDDRGRFMVIAAGYTKEMKLFLESNPGLKSRFDKNFLFEDYSAAELLSIAVGMFAKEKLELESAAKSYLENFILQLTLKKSKDFGNARVIRQIVTEVVKKHHLMLAEMPTERRSEQMVNTVTLDTMRFLDDPNALNISTDGTGKIGF
;
A
#
# COMPACT_ATOMS: atom_id res chain seq x y z
N MET A 1 30.68 -29.61 -11.71
CA MET A 1 30.36 -28.91 -10.46
C MET A 1 29.10 -29.53 -9.89
N PHE A 2 29.19 -30.16 -8.73
CA PHE A 2 28.03 -30.75 -8.05
C PHE A 2 27.06 -29.64 -7.65
N SER A 3 25.87 -29.61 -8.26
CA SER A 3 24.74 -28.83 -7.80
C SER A 3 24.30 -29.38 -6.43
N LYS A 4 24.79 -28.78 -5.34
CA LYS A 4 24.08 -28.87 -4.06
C LYS A 4 22.71 -28.24 -4.29
N LYS A 5 21.67 -29.06 -4.42
CA LYS A 5 20.31 -28.60 -4.16
C LYS A 5 20.31 -28.15 -2.70
N SER A 6 20.39 -26.85 -2.44
CA SER A 6 20.10 -26.31 -1.11
C SER A 6 18.71 -26.78 -0.75
N SER A 7 18.55 -27.42 0.40
CA SER A 7 17.20 -27.69 0.90
C SER A 7 16.59 -26.35 1.29
N LYS A 8 15.33 -26.10 0.90
CA LYS A 8 14.56 -24.90 1.30
C LYS A 8 14.55 -24.63 2.82
N LYS A 9 14.98 -25.59 3.64
CA LYS A 9 15.30 -25.42 5.06
C LYS A 9 16.23 -24.23 5.34
N ASP A 10 17.11 -23.87 4.42
CA ASP A 10 18.02 -22.72 4.56
C ASP A 10 17.36 -21.37 4.23
N TYR A 11 16.07 -21.36 3.83
CA TYR A 11 15.41 -20.15 3.34
C TYR A 11 14.76 -19.34 4.47
N PHE A 12 14.63 -19.94 5.66
CA PHE A 12 14.02 -19.29 6.80
C PHE A 12 14.70 -19.62 8.12
N LYS A 13 14.49 -18.76 9.12
CA LYS A 13 14.85 -19.01 10.51
C LYS A 13 13.65 -18.75 11.40
N PHE A 14 13.16 -19.79 12.09
CA PHE A 14 12.08 -19.67 13.07
C PHE A 14 12.38 -18.56 14.08
N LYS A 15 11.39 -17.68 14.33
CA LYS A 15 11.49 -16.62 15.33
C LYS A 15 10.65 -16.98 16.56
N GLU A 16 9.34 -17.13 16.37
CA GLU A 16 8.41 -17.32 17.49
C GLU A 16 7.08 -17.89 17.02
N LEU A 17 6.40 -18.61 17.93
CA LEU A 17 5.03 -19.08 17.78
C LEU A 17 4.25 -18.64 19.01
N ARG A 18 3.20 -17.84 18.82
CA ARG A 18 2.38 -17.32 19.91
C ARG A 18 0.93 -17.77 19.78
N VAL A 19 0.28 -18.03 20.91
CA VAL A 19 -1.13 -18.42 20.98
C VAL A 19 -1.95 -17.25 21.49
N TYR A 20 -3.16 -17.06 20.96
CA TYR A 20 -4.11 -16.04 21.41
C TYR A 20 -5.56 -16.49 21.23
N GLY A 21 -6.47 -15.91 22.02
CA GLY A 21 -7.90 -16.20 21.92
C GLY A 21 -8.61 -15.40 20.83
N SER A 22 -9.91 -15.62 20.70
CA SER A 22 -10.81 -14.69 20.03
C SER A 22 -11.29 -13.66 21.05
N LEU A 23 -11.43 -12.41 20.59
CA LEU A 23 -11.51 -11.15 21.35
C LEU A 23 -10.16 -10.41 21.31
N GLU A 24 -9.94 -9.65 20.24
CA GLU A 24 -8.97 -8.56 20.24
C GLU A 24 -9.44 -7.50 21.25
N SER A 25 -8.49 -6.91 21.97
CA SER A 25 -8.79 -5.96 23.05
C SER A 25 -9.65 -4.79 22.56
N LEU A 26 -10.80 -4.56 23.21
CA LEU A 26 -11.72 -3.42 23.01
C LEU A 26 -11.07 -2.03 23.17
N PHE A 27 -9.80 -1.94 23.58
CA PHE A 27 -9.13 -0.68 23.91
C PHE A 27 -7.91 -0.35 23.06
N THR A 28 -7.28 -1.32 22.39
CA THR A 28 -5.98 -1.07 21.73
C THR A 28 -5.80 -1.73 20.36
N GLY A 29 -6.71 -2.62 19.94
CA GLY A 29 -6.51 -3.41 18.71
C GLY A 29 -5.26 -4.31 18.74
N ALA A 30 -4.62 -4.49 19.91
CA ALA A 30 -3.45 -5.33 20.06
C ALA A 30 -3.85 -6.78 20.38
N ARG A 31 -3.21 -7.74 19.70
CA ARG A 31 -3.31 -9.17 20.01
C ARG A 31 -2.73 -9.42 21.40
N ARG A 32 -3.55 -9.94 22.31
CA ARG A 32 -3.07 -10.39 23.62
C ARG A 32 -2.80 -11.88 23.55
N TYR A 33 -1.52 -12.21 23.53
CA TYR A 33 -1.08 -13.60 23.53
C TYR A 33 -1.22 -14.17 24.94
N ARG A 34 -1.79 -15.36 25.05
CA ARG A 34 -1.94 -16.10 26.31
C ARG A 34 -2.01 -17.59 26.04
N PHE A 35 -1.67 -18.37 27.05
CA PHE A 35 -1.63 -19.83 26.99
C PHE A 35 -2.77 -20.47 27.77
N VAL A 36 -3.42 -19.75 28.70
CA VAL A 36 -4.48 -20.31 29.55
C VAL A 36 -5.83 -19.67 29.22
N PHE A 37 -6.86 -20.51 29.03
CA PHE A 37 -8.23 -20.12 28.68
C PHE A 37 -9.22 -20.90 29.53
N ASP A 38 -10.37 -20.30 29.88
CA ASP A 38 -11.49 -21.06 30.45
C ASP A 38 -12.45 -21.55 29.36
N GLU A 39 -12.97 -22.77 29.52
CA GLU A 39 -13.95 -23.41 28.65
C GLU A 39 -15.19 -22.53 28.40
N THR A 40 -15.60 -21.72 29.39
CA THR A 40 -16.78 -20.85 29.27
C THR A 40 -16.57 -19.60 28.41
N GLU A 41 -15.33 -19.25 28.08
CA GLU A 41 -15.01 -18.10 27.23
C GLU A 41 -14.21 -18.46 25.97
N ALA A 42 -13.56 -19.63 25.94
CA ALA A 42 -12.76 -20.07 24.81
C ALA A 42 -13.65 -20.33 23.57
N CYS A 43 -13.55 -19.44 22.58
CA CYS A 43 -14.17 -19.58 21.27
C CYS A 43 -13.15 -20.14 20.26
N TYR A 44 -12.46 -19.28 19.51
CA TYR A 44 -11.27 -19.62 18.73
C TYR A 44 -9.99 -19.49 19.56
N VAL A 45 -9.10 -20.47 19.41
CA VAL A 45 -7.70 -20.40 19.86
C VAL A 45 -6.82 -20.37 18.61
N ASN A 46 -6.18 -19.23 18.41
CA ASN A 46 -5.42 -18.88 17.23
C ASN A 46 -3.92 -18.93 17.51
N ILE A 47 -3.15 -18.95 16.43
CA ILE A 47 -1.69 -18.89 16.44
C ILE A 47 -1.17 -17.81 15.52
N GLU A 48 -0.04 -17.25 15.92
CA GLU A 48 0.81 -16.39 15.13
C GLU A 48 2.19 -17.02 15.04
N LEU A 49 2.55 -17.47 13.84
CA LEU A 49 3.89 -17.90 13.49
C LEU A 49 4.66 -16.70 12.94
N SER A 50 5.90 -16.53 13.39
CA SER A 50 6.84 -15.60 12.78
C SER A 50 8.19 -16.27 12.49
N PHE A 51 8.79 -15.93 11.34
CA PHE A 51 10.11 -16.41 10.94
C PHE A 51 10.84 -15.39 10.07
N TYR A 52 12.17 -15.37 10.17
CA TYR A 52 13.01 -14.54 9.33
C TYR A 52 13.18 -15.17 7.95
N ASN A 53 13.09 -14.36 6.90
CA ASN A 53 13.43 -14.71 5.53
C ASN A 53 14.96 -14.60 5.35
N ILE A 54 15.64 -15.73 5.16
CA ILE A 54 17.10 -15.74 4.97
C ILE A 54 17.47 -15.21 3.58
N LEU A 55 16.59 -15.37 2.58
CA LEU A 55 16.77 -14.89 1.21
C LEU A 55 16.32 -13.43 1.02
N PHE A 56 16.29 -12.65 2.10
CA PHE A 56 15.97 -11.23 2.04
C PHE A 56 16.97 -10.50 1.13
N ASN A 57 16.43 -9.69 0.21
CA ASN A 57 17.09 -9.03 -0.92
C ASN A 57 17.67 -9.94 -2.01
N GLU A 58 17.45 -11.25 -1.93
CA GLU A 58 17.96 -12.20 -2.94
C GLU A 58 16.86 -12.59 -3.93
N GLU A 59 15.86 -13.37 -3.50
CA GLU A 59 14.80 -13.90 -4.37
C GLU A 59 13.47 -14.11 -3.65
N ASP A 60 12.37 -14.10 -4.41
CA ASP A 60 11.04 -14.43 -3.92
C ASP A 60 10.90 -15.96 -3.86
N TRP A 61 10.25 -16.47 -2.83
CA TRP A 61 10.03 -17.90 -2.67
C TRP A 61 8.68 -18.23 -2.03
N GLU A 62 8.25 -19.48 -2.15
CA GLU A 62 7.00 -19.97 -1.54
C GLU A 62 7.28 -20.93 -0.39
N ALA A 63 6.64 -20.66 0.74
CA ALA A 63 6.62 -21.49 1.94
C ALA A 63 5.29 -22.24 2.07
N ASN A 64 5.35 -23.56 2.19
CA ASN A 64 4.23 -24.42 2.55
C ASN A 64 4.27 -24.65 4.06
N ILE A 65 3.25 -24.17 4.75
CA ILE A 65 3.15 -24.17 6.21
C ILE A 65 1.99 -25.07 6.61
N VAL A 66 2.28 -26.03 7.47
CA VAL A 66 1.30 -26.98 8.02
C VAL A 66 1.18 -26.74 9.51
N MET A 67 -0.04 -26.49 9.97
CA MET A 67 -0.34 -26.24 11.38
C MET A 67 -1.25 -27.35 11.88
N ARG A 68 -0.72 -28.20 12.77
CA ARG A 68 -1.47 -29.31 13.38
C ARG A 68 -1.87 -28.93 14.78
N LEU A 69 -3.16 -29.05 15.08
CA LEU A 69 -3.68 -28.94 16.43
C LEU A 69 -3.86 -30.35 16.99
N ILE A 70 -3.22 -30.64 18.12
CA ILE A 70 -3.20 -31.96 18.74
C ILE A 70 -3.67 -31.83 20.18
N ASP A 71 -4.61 -32.69 20.59
CA ASP A 71 -4.89 -32.93 22.01
C ASP A 71 -3.70 -33.66 22.62
N TYR A 72 -3.02 -33.03 23.57
CA TYR A 72 -1.81 -33.58 24.16
C TYR A 72 -2.06 -34.84 24.98
N ASN A 73 -3.22 -34.93 25.63
CA ASN A 73 -3.54 -36.04 26.53
C ASN A 73 -3.87 -37.31 25.75
N THR A 74 -4.60 -37.18 24.65
CA THR A 74 -5.00 -38.31 23.79
C THR A 74 -4.04 -38.56 22.62
N ASN A 75 -3.15 -37.60 22.35
CA ASN A 75 -2.30 -37.54 21.17
C ASN A 75 -3.09 -37.60 19.84
N GLN A 76 -4.36 -37.19 19.86
CA GLN A 76 -5.24 -37.16 18.70
C GLN A 76 -5.10 -35.81 17.98
N GLU A 77 -4.90 -35.85 16.65
CA GLU A 77 -4.97 -34.65 15.81
C GLU A 77 -6.42 -34.18 15.70
N ILE A 78 -6.68 -32.96 16.18
CA ILE A 78 -7.99 -32.31 16.14
C ILE A 78 -8.22 -31.68 14.77
N THR A 79 -7.20 -30.98 14.25
CA THR A 79 -7.25 -30.36 12.93
C THR A 79 -5.85 -30.20 12.33
N LYS A 80 -5.83 -30.05 11.01
CA LYS A 80 -4.65 -29.73 10.22
C LYS A 80 -5.00 -28.61 9.25
N LEU A 81 -4.24 -27.52 9.31
CA LEU A 81 -4.39 -26.35 8.45
C LEU A 81 -3.17 -26.27 7.53
N ASP A 82 -3.41 -26.29 6.22
CA ASP A 82 -2.38 -26.19 5.19
C ASP A 82 -2.43 -24.79 4.55
N LYS A 83 -1.32 -24.05 4.58
CA LYS A 83 -1.24 -22.67 4.10
C LYS A 83 -0.02 -22.45 3.22
N LYS A 84 -0.23 -21.89 2.03
CA LYS A 84 0.84 -21.45 1.15
C LYS A 84 1.06 -19.96 1.32
N VAL A 85 2.31 -19.56 1.55
CA VAL A 85 2.69 -18.16 1.77
C VAL A 85 3.78 -17.79 0.79
N THR A 86 3.53 -16.76 -0.01
CA THR A 86 4.54 -16.14 -0.85
C THR A 86 5.40 -15.21 0.03
N VAL A 87 6.69 -15.47 0.07
CA VAL A 87 7.68 -14.69 0.81
C VAL A 87 8.46 -13.86 -0.20
N ALA A 88 8.17 -12.56 -0.24
CA ALA A 88 8.86 -11.64 -1.11
C ALA A 88 10.27 -11.32 -0.58
N LYS A 89 11.23 -11.10 -1.48
CA LYS A 89 12.61 -10.78 -1.13
C LYS A 89 12.75 -9.48 -0.34
N ASP A 90 11.80 -8.57 -0.40
CA ASP A 90 11.80 -7.32 0.36
C ASP A 90 11.13 -7.44 1.75
N VAL A 91 10.76 -8.66 2.16
CA VAL A 91 10.21 -8.96 3.49
C VAL A 91 11.22 -9.76 4.30
N ASN A 92 11.81 -9.15 5.32
CA ASN A 92 12.77 -9.81 6.23
C ASN A 92 12.08 -10.67 7.30
N LEU A 93 10.91 -10.25 7.81
CA LEU A 93 10.19 -10.96 8.86
C LEU A 93 8.77 -11.27 8.39
N VAL A 94 8.45 -12.55 8.28
CA VAL A 94 7.16 -13.04 7.80
C VAL A 94 6.28 -13.39 8.99
N TYR A 95 4.99 -13.04 8.89
CA TYR A 95 3.97 -13.37 9.88
C TYR A 95 2.86 -14.18 9.23
N VAL A 96 2.45 -15.26 9.90
CA VAL A 96 1.41 -16.15 9.43
C VAL A 96 0.45 -16.44 10.57
N HIS A 97 -0.83 -16.14 10.35
CA HIS A 97 -1.88 -16.30 11.35
C HIS A 97 -2.89 -17.33 10.88
N ASP A 98 -3.34 -18.16 11.82
CA ASP A 98 -4.46 -19.08 11.62
C ASP A 98 -5.02 -19.54 12.96
N GLY A 99 -6.09 -20.32 12.97
CA GLY A 99 -6.65 -20.82 14.22
C GLY A 99 -7.80 -21.80 14.06
N TRP A 100 -8.24 -22.32 15.21
CA TRP A 100 -9.31 -23.30 15.26
C TRP A 100 -10.27 -23.01 16.41
N GLY A 101 -11.52 -23.42 16.28
CA GLY A 101 -12.54 -23.27 17.30
C GLY A 101 -13.90 -22.90 16.72
N THR A 102 -14.75 -22.31 17.55
CA THR A 102 -16.13 -21.95 17.20
C THR A 102 -16.46 -20.52 17.60
N PRO A 103 -17.46 -19.86 16.97
CA PRO A 103 -17.85 -18.49 17.32
C PRO A 103 -18.37 -18.34 18.75
N ASN A 104 -18.98 -19.40 19.29
CA ASN A 104 -19.51 -19.43 20.65
C ASN A 104 -18.63 -20.33 21.54
N PRO A 105 -18.55 -20.07 22.85
CA PRO A 105 -17.83 -20.93 23.79
C PRO A 105 -18.44 -22.32 23.91
N GLY A 106 -17.67 -23.26 24.48
CA GLY A 106 -18.14 -24.62 24.81
C GLY A 106 -17.66 -25.74 23.88
N TYR A 107 -16.97 -25.42 22.77
CA TYR A 107 -16.28 -26.40 21.93
C TYR A 107 -15.08 -27.03 22.65
N TRP A 108 -14.22 -26.19 23.21
CA TRP A 108 -13.04 -26.62 23.94
C TRP A 108 -13.42 -27.34 25.23
N LYS A 109 -12.68 -28.40 25.56
CA LYS A 109 -12.86 -29.13 26.82
C LYS A 109 -11.61 -28.96 27.66
N LYS A 110 -11.76 -29.06 28.98
CA LYS A 110 -10.63 -29.04 29.91
C LYS A 110 -9.53 -29.99 29.43
N GLY A 111 -8.33 -29.48 29.23
CA GLY A 111 -7.24 -30.26 28.64
C GLY A 111 -6.02 -29.44 28.27
N ILE A 112 -5.00 -30.15 27.81
CA ILE A 112 -3.77 -29.57 27.28
C ILE A 112 -3.78 -29.81 25.78
N TYR A 113 -3.54 -28.75 25.03
CA TYR A 113 -3.53 -28.79 23.58
C TYR A 113 -2.20 -28.24 23.08
N LYS A 114 -1.75 -28.70 21.92
CA LYS A 114 -0.55 -28.17 21.28
C LYS A 114 -0.78 -27.86 19.81
N TRP A 115 -0.29 -26.71 19.40
CA TRP A 115 -0.05 -26.40 18.00
C TRP A 115 1.34 -26.87 17.62
N GLN A 116 1.44 -27.65 16.55
CA GLN A 116 2.69 -28.09 15.96
C GLN A 116 2.79 -27.50 14.54
N ILE A 117 3.89 -26.83 14.24
CA ILE A 117 4.10 -26.14 12.97
C ILE A 117 5.17 -26.86 12.18
N LEU A 118 4.86 -27.13 10.92
CA LEU A 118 5.82 -27.60 9.93
C LEU A 118 5.95 -26.60 8.79
N ILE A 119 7.16 -26.33 8.33
CA ILE A 119 7.45 -25.55 7.11
C ILE A 119 8.21 -26.46 6.16
N GLU A 120 7.72 -26.61 4.93
CA GLU A 120 8.29 -27.54 3.93
C GLU A 120 8.50 -28.96 4.49
N GLU A 121 7.47 -29.48 5.18
CA GLU A 121 7.44 -30.81 5.82
C GLU A 121 8.34 -31.00 7.04
N GLU A 122 9.07 -29.98 7.48
CA GLU A 122 9.89 -30.02 8.69
C GLU A 122 9.23 -29.33 9.86
N GLN A 123 9.21 -29.97 11.04
CA GLN A 123 8.73 -29.35 12.28
C GLN A 123 9.68 -28.21 12.72
N VAL A 124 9.14 -27.00 12.82
CA VAL A 124 9.91 -25.79 13.16
C VAL A 124 9.62 -25.27 14.57
N GLY A 125 8.48 -25.62 15.15
CA GLY A 125 8.08 -25.15 16.47
C GLY A 125 6.78 -25.77 16.95
N GLU A 126 6.59 -25.72 18.27
CA GLU A 126 5.34 -26.10 18.91
C GLU A 126 5.00 -25.11 20.03
N SER A 127 3.71 -24.92 20.30
CA SER A 127 3.21 -24.09 21.39
C SER A 127 2.03 -24.76 22.06
N TYR A 128 2.05 -24.79 23.38
CA TYR A 128 1.01 -25.39 24.21
C TYR A 128 -0.02 -24.34 24.62
N PHE A 129 -1.26 -24.76 24.80
CA PHE A 129 -2.27 -23.98 25.51
C PHE A 129 -3.15 -24.89 26.36
N TYR A 130 -3.76 -24.30 27.37
CA TYR A 130 -4.46 -24.98 28.44
C TYR A 130 -5.89 -24.48 28.49
N ILE A 131 -6.83 -25.41 28.46
CA ILE A 131 -8.23 -25.14 28.72
C ILE A 131 -8.53 -25.61 30.14
N VAL A 132 -8.97 -24.69 30.99
CA VAL A 132 -9.47 -24.94 32.34
C VAL A 132 -10.99 -24.77 32.38
N ASN A 133 -11.66 -25.15 33.47
CA ASN A 133 -13.12 -25.20 33.50
C ASN A 133 -13.70 -24.86 34.89
N ASN A 134 -13.16 -23.82 35.53
CA ASN A 134 -13.58 -23.41 36.87
C ASN A 134 -14.48 -22.16 36.84
N GLY A 135 -14.74 -21.60 35.65
CA GLY A 135 -15.67 -20.50 35.42
C GLY A 135 -14.97 -19.22 34.97
N GLN A 136 -15.76 -18.29 34.45
CA GLN A 136 -15.22 -17.07 33.87
C GLN A 136 -14.64 -16.13 34.93
N VAL A 137 -13.46 -15.59 34.65
CA VAL A 137 -12.87 -14.50 35.45
C VAL A 137 -13.61 -13.21 35.12
N SER A 138 -14.03 -12.48 36.15
CA SER A 138 -14.64 -11.16 36.02
C SER A 138 -13.87 -10.12 36.82
N ALA A 139 -14.23 -8.85 36.68
CA ALA A 139 -13.66 -7.77 37.50
C ALA A 139 -14.02 -7.93 39.00
N THR A 140 -15.02 -8.76 39.31
CA THR A 140 -15.60 -8.90 40.64
C THR A 140 -15.31 -10.25 41.28
N GLU A 141 -15.09 -11.29 40.49
CA GLU A 141 -14.94 -12.67 40.97
C GLU A 141 -13.88 -13.42 40.18
N ASN A 142 -12.98 -14.10 40.89
CA ASN A 142 -11.97 -15.01 40.34
C ASN A 142 -12.14 -16.40 40.96
N PRO A 143 -12.55 -17.42 40.19
CA PRO A 143 -12.78 -18.76 40.73
C PRO A 143 -11.50 -19.58 40.97
N TYR A 144 -10.33 -19.12 40.50
CA TYR A 144 -9.07 -19.87 40.55
C TYR A 144 -8.24 -19.57 41.80
N PHE A 145 -8.21 -18.31 42.20
CA PHE A 145 -7.47 -17.86 43.37
C PHE A 145 -8.00 -16.53 43.91
N ASN A 146 -7.69 -16.23 45.17
CA ASN A 146 -7.78 -14.86 45.71
C ASN A 146 -6.37 -14.25 45.80
N ILE A 147 -6.24 -12.96 45.57
CA ILE A 147 -5.01 -12.24 45.87
C ILE A 147 -4.98 -12.01 47.38
N LYS A 148 -3.91 -12.39 48.09
CA LYS A 148 -3.70 -12.10 49.52
C LYS A 148 -2.84 -10.87 49.74
N SER A 149 -1.78 -10.70 48.96
CA SER A 149 -0.95 -9.51 49.03
C SER A 149 -0.22 -9.27 47.72
N ILE A 150 -0.01 -7.99 47.41
CA ILE A 150 0.93 -7.53 46.41
C ILE A 150 1.84 -6.51 47.10
N LYS A 151 3.14 -6.59 46.85
CA LYS A 151 4.13 -5.64 47.36
C LYS A 151 5.18 -5.39 46.28
N LEU A 152 5.69 -4.17 46.21
CA LEU A 152 6.78 -3.83 45.29
C LEU A 152 8.09 -3.66 46.07
N PHE A 153 9.21 -4.02 45.47
CA PHE A 153 10.53 -3.85 46.08
C PHE A 153 11.61 -3.59 45.02
N GLU A 154 12.66 -2.86 45.40
CA GLU A 154 13.85 -2.69 44.56
C GLU A 154 14.78 -3.89 44.73
N SER A 155 15.46 -4.29 43.66
CA SER A 155 16.57 -5.23 43.80
C SER A 155 17.75 -4.99 42.85
N PRO A 156 18.96 -5.42 43.24
CA PRO A 156 20.12 -5.50 42.36
C PRO A 156 20.01 -6.56 41.27
N TYR A 157 19.25 -7.63 41.52
CA TYR A 157 19.13 -8.81 40.68
C TYR A 157 17.79 -9.53 40.92
N GLU A 158 17.37 -10.33 39.93
CA GLU A 158 16.19 -11.19 40.05
C GLU A 158 16.35 -12.22 41.19
N GLY A 159 15.26 -12.57 41.87
CA GLY A 159 15.27 -13.63 42.89
C GLY A 159 15.87 -13.23 44.24
N THR A 160 15.76 -11.96 44.63
CA THR A 160 16.21 -11.49 45.96
C THR A 160 15.47 -12.25 47.08
N PRO A 161 16.16 -12.81 48.09
CA PRO A 161 15.51 -13.55 49.18
C PRO A 161 14.50 -12.69 49.94
N ILE A 162 13.39 -13.29 50.36
CA ILE A 162 12.29 -12.58 51.05
C ILE A 162 12.78 -11.82 52.29
N ALA A 163 13.73 -12.40 53.05
CA ALA A 163 14.29 -11.78 54.25
C ALA A 163 15.04 -10.46 53.99
N ASP A 164 15.51 -10.26 52.75
CA ASP A 164 16.31 -9.10 52.35
C ASP A 164 15.49 -8.05 51.58
N ARG A 165 14.19 -8.29 51.37
CA ARG A 165 13.31 -7.40 50.58
C ARG A 165 12.89 -6.19 51.41
N VAL A 166 13.15 -5.00 50.87
CA VAL A 166 12.60 -3.74 51.38
C VAL A 166 11.47 -3.31 50.46
N TYR A 167 10.24 -3.31 50.97
CA TYR A 167 9.06 -2.98 50.17
C TYR A 167 8.86 -1.46 50.09
N LEU A 168 8.56 -0.99 48.89
CA LEU A 168 8.52 0.44 48.54
C LEU A 168 7.21 0.79 47.80
N GLN A 169 6.78 2.04 47.94
CA GLN A 169 5.69 2.64 47.16
C GLN A 169 6.19 3.77 46.22
N ALA A 170 7.35 4.35 46.56
CA ALA A 170 8.10 5.27 45.72
C ALA A 170 9.56 4.82 45.65
N PHE A 171 10.18 5.02 44.48
CA PHE A 171 11.49 4.50 44.13
C PHE A 171 12.44 5.65 43.75
N GLY A 172 13.62 5.73 44.37
CA GLY A 172 14.65 6.73 44.02
C GLY A 172 15.31 6.38 42.68
N HIS A 173 15.17 7.26 41.68
CA HIS A 173 15.57 6.99 40.29
C HIS A 173 17.06 6.65 40.13
N ASP A 174 17.90 7.26 40.96
CA ASP A 174 19.35 7.24 40.97
C ASP A 174 19.93 5.93 41.56
N LYS A 175 19.10 5.15 42.25
CA LYS A 175 19.46 3.82 42.79
C LYS A 175 18.60 2.68 42.27
N THR A 176 17.42 2.95 41.70
CA THR A 176 16.46 1.93 41.28
C THR A 176 16.94 1.18 40.04
N ARG A 177 17.21 -0.11 40.20
CA ARG A 177 17.62 -1.01 39.12
C ARG A 177 16.45 -1.80 38.58
N TYR A 178 15.91 -2.67 39.42
CA TYR A 178 14.71 -3.47 39.15
C TYR A 178 13.59 -3.04 40.07
N ILE A 179 12.40 -2.83 39.51
CA ILE A 179 11.17 -2.76 40.28
C ILE A 179 10.52 -4.13 40.18
N ASN A 180 10.49 -4.83 41.31
CA ASN A 180 9.94 -6.17 41.41
C ASN A 180 8.60 -6.14 42.12
N LEU A 181 7.74 -7.06 41.75
CA LEU A 181 6.48 -7.37 42.40
C LEU A 181 6.63 -8.73 43.09
N GLU A 182 6.23 -8.79 44.35
CA GLU A 182 5.93 -10.01 45.08
C GLU A 182 4.42 -10.13 45.24
N MET A 183 3.87 -11.30 44.96
CA MET A 183 2.45 -11.57 45.06
C MET A 183 2.20 -12.91 45.75
N THR A 184 1.27 -12.89 46.70
CA THR A 184 0.78 -14.09 47.39
C THR A 184 -0.66 -14.33 46.99
N LEU A 185 -0.95 -15.54 46.51
CA LEU A 185 -2.28 -15.97 46.11
C LEU A 185 -2.79 -17.05 47.06
N GLU A 186 -4.06 -16.98 47.42
CA GLU A 186 -4.79 -18.09 48.01
C GLU A 186 -5.31 -19.00 46.90
N ASN A 187 -4.81 -20.23 46.84
CA ASN A 187 -5.20 -21.18 45.80
C ASN A 187 -6.59 -21.76 46.09
N LYS A 188 -7.57 -21.55 45.20
CA LYS A 188 -8.90 -22.17 45.29
C LYS A 188 -8.96 -23.56 44.65
N LEU A 189 -7.98 -23.92 43.83
CA LEU A 189 -7.93 -25.16 43.06
C LEU A 189 -7.17 -26.29 43.75
N GLN A 190 -7.23 -26.36 45.08
CA GLN A 190 -6.53 -27.38 45.87
C GLN A 190 -7.00 -28.82 45.55
N TYR A 191 -8.22 -28.96 45.01
CA TYR A 191 -8.79 -30.26 44.63
C TYR A 191 -8.50 -30.65 43.18
N GLU A 192 -8.08 -29.71 42.33
CA GLU A 192 -7.73 -29.98 40.94
C GLU A 192 -6.38 -30.73 40.84
N PRO A 193 -6.18 -31.59 39.83
CA PRO A 193 -4.93 -32.33 39.66
C PRO A 193 -3.74 -31.42 39.28
N TYR A 194 -4.03 -30.30 38.62
CA TYR A 194 -3.04 -29.29 38.26
C TYR A 194 -3.72 -27.94 38.03
N PHE A 195 -2.94 -26.85 38.14
CA PHE A 195 -3.34 -25.50 37.83
C PHE A 195 -2.26 -24.80 36.99
N PRO A 196 -2.49 -24.55 35.69
CA PRO A 196 -1.59 -23.74 34.88
C PRO A 196 -1.86 -22.26 35.19
N LEU A 197 -1.03 -21.67 36.05
CA LEU A 197 -1.16 -20.26 36.43
C LEU A 197 -0.34 -19.40 35.46
N GLU A 198 -1.03 -18.61 34.63
CA GLU A 198 -0.44 -17.58 33.78
C GLU A 198 -0.88 -16.19 34.25
N LEU A 199 0.06 -15.35 34.66
CA LEU A 199 -0.19 -13.95 34.98
C LEU A 199 0.59 -13.05 34.03
N GLN A 200 -0.02 -11.91 33.70
CA GLN A 200 0.60 -10.89 32.87
C GLN A 200 0.65 -9.58 33.63
N PHE A 201 1.78 -8.88 33.51
CA PHE A 201 2.04 -7.65 34.22
C PHE A 201 2.40 -6.59 33.20
N TYR A 202 1.68 -5.47 33.20
CA TYR A 202 1.98 -4.33 32.36
C TYR A 202 2.26 -3.12 33.23
N VAL A 203 3.40 -2.48 33.04
CA VAL A 203 3.68 -1.19 33.67
C VAL A 203 3.38 -0.10 32.66
N TYR A 204 2.50 0.82 33.02
CA TYR A 204 2.17 2.00 32.24
C TYR A 204 2.82 3.22 32.85
N THR A 205 3.26 4.13 31.98
CA THR A 205 3.56 5.52 32.36
C THR A 205 2.27 6.29 32.61
N GLU A 206 2.37 7.47 33.22
CA GLU A 206 1.29 8.44 33.38
C GLU A 206 0.53 8.74 32.07
N ASN A 207 1.23 8.70 30.92
CA ASN A 207 0.64 8.91 29.59
C ASN A 207 0.04 7.63 28.98
N VAL A 208 -0.19 6.58 29.77
CA VAL A 208 -0.77 5.29 29.36
C VAL A 208 0.07 4.56 28.30
N LEU A 209 1.35 4.92 28.16
CA LEU A 209 2.31 4.16 27.34
C LEU A 209 2.85 2.98 28.16
N VAL A 210 2.90 1.79 27.57
CA VAL A 210 3.50 0.59 28.18
C VAL A 210 5.01 0.82 28.33
N LYS A 211 5.49 0.92 29.58
CA LYS A 211 6.91 0.98 29.96
C LYS A 211 7.53 -0.39 30.06
N ALA A 212 6.78 -1.38 30.54
CA ALA A 212 7.27 -2.74 30.74
C ALA A 212 6.14 -3.77 30.58
N TYR A 213 6.53 -4.97 30.16
CA TYR A 213 5.68 -6.16 30.14
C TYR A 213 6.45 -7.31 30.77
N MET A 214 5.82 -8.01 31.71
CA MET A 214 6.33 -9.26 32.28
C MET A 214 5.24 -10.32 32.18
N SER A 215 5.65 -11.57 31.94
CA SER A 215 4.77 -12.73 32.03
C SER A 215 5.30 -13.69 33.08
N TYR A 216 4.38 -14.30 33.82
CA TYR A 216 4.67 -15.35 34.77
C TYR A 216 3.85 -16.56 34.41
N PHE A 217 4.50 -17.70 34.22
CA PHE A 217 3.83 -18.97 34.03
C PHE A 217 4.38 -20.00 34.99
N LYS A 218 3.50 -20.67 35.73
CA LYS A 218 3.87 -21.81 36.57
C LYS A 218 2.79 -22.88 36.50
N TYR A 219 3.24 -24.11 36.28
CA TYR A 219 2.39 -25.29 36.37
C TYR A 219 2.38 -25.80 37.82
N ILE A 220 1.24 -25.68 38.49
CA ILE A 220 1.10 -25.97 39.93
C ILE A 220 0.44 -27.34 40.09
N SER A 221 1.20 -28.33 40.57
CA SER A 221 0.73 -29.71 40.74
C SER A 221 0.77 -30.18 42.21
N ASP A 222 1.49 -29.45 43.06
CA ASP A 222 1.70 -29.70 44.49
C ASP A 222 0.56 -29.19 45.37
N LYS A 223 -0.43 -28.50 44.77
CA LYS A 223 -1.68 -28.05 45.40
C LYS A 223 -1.46 -27.24 46.69
N PRO A 224 -0.54 -26.26 46.72
CA PRO A 224 -0.28 -25.48 47.91
C PRO A 224 -1.51 -24.65 48.27
N GLN A 225 -1.73 -24.40 49.56
CA GLN A 225 -2.78 -23.48 50.02
C GLN A 225 -2.48 -22.04 49.59
N GLU A 226 -1.20 -21.66 49.60
CA GLU A 226 -0.72 -20.35 49.16
C GLU A 226 0.35 -20.47 48.08
N ILE A 227 0.24 -19.62 47.07
CA ILE A 227 1.22 -19.52 45.98
C ILE A 227 1.91 -18.18 46.12
N VAL A 228 3.22 -18.21 46.41
CA VAL A 228 4.07 -17.01 46.43
C VAL A 228 4.86 -16.96 45.12
N LEU A 229 4.84 -15.79 44.49
CA LEU A 229 5.59 -15.53 43.26
C LEU A 229 6.19 -14.14 43.30
N ASP A 230 7.29 -13.98 42.57
CA ASP A 230 7.84 -12.67 42.26
C ASP A 230 8.30 -12.58 40.82
N THR A 231 8.23 -11.36 40.29
CA THR A 231 8.70 -11.01 38.95
C THR A 231 9.03 -9.52 38.94
N GLY A 232 10.00 -9.09 38.15
CA GLY A 232 10.37 -7.68 38.07
C GLY A 232 10.84 -7.26 36.70
N TYR A 233 10.99 -5.96 36.53
CA TYR A 233 11.51 -5.38 35.30
C TYR A 233 12.50 -4.26 35.62
N GLY A 234 13.56 -4.18 34.82
CA GLY A 234 14.61 -3.19 35.00
C GLY A 234 15.94 -3.63 34.43
N THR A 235 17.00 -2.97 34.88
CA THR A 235 18.36 -3.21 34.43
C THR A 235 19.33 -3.25 35.59
N ARG A 236 20.47 -3.92 35.43
CA ARG A 236 21.51 -4.02 36.46
C ARG A 236 22.06 -2.68 36.94
N ASN A 237 21.99 -1.65 36.10
CA ASN A 237 22.41 -0.29 36.42
C ASN A 237 21.18 0.60 36.67
N PRO A 238 21.25 1.53 37.65
CA PRO A 238 20.22 2.56 37.84
C PRO A 238 20.05 3.47 36.61
N GLY A 239 18.95 4.22 36.56
CA GLY A 239 18.67 5.20 35.50
C GLY A 239 17.78 4.69 34.35
N PHE A 240 17.34 3.43 34.39
CA PHE A 240 16.36 2.90 33.43
C PHE A 240 14.93 3.41 33.68
N TRP A 241 14.62 3.64 34.95
CA TRP A 241 13.36 4.20 35.41
C TRP A 241 13.50 5.72 35.46
N VAL A 242 12.68 6.40 34.65
CA VAL A 242 12.68 7.86 34.57
C VAL A 242 11.77 8.40 35.68
N PRO A 243 12.07 9.55 36.29
CA PRO A 243 11.17 10.14 37.27
C PRO A 243 9.76 10.33 36.69
N GLY A 244 8.73 9.93 37.45
CA GLY A 244 7.33 10.02 37.03
C GLY A 244 6.41 9.05 37.75
N SER A 245 5.12 9.12 37.40
CA SER A 245 4.08 8.23 37.91
C SER A 245 3.88 7.02 37.02
N TYR A 246 3.70 5.86 37.64
CA TYR A 246 3.52 4.59 36.96
C TYR A 246 2.37 3.79 37.56
N THR A 247 1.75 2.94 36.74
CA THR A 247 0.78 1.94 37.21
C THR A 247 1.16 0.55 36.72
N LEU A 248 1.26 -0.42 37.64
CA LEU A 248 1.46 -1.83 37.34
C LEU A 248 0.11 -2.54 37.34
N HIS A 249 -0.31 -3.03 36.18
CA HIS A 249 -1.55 -3.78 36.00
C HIS A 249 -1.24 -5.27 36.07
N VAL A 250 -1.94 -6.00 36.93
CA VAL A 250 -1.89 -7.47 37.05
C VAL A 250 -3.08 -8.05 36.30
N LEU A 251 -2.84 -8.94 35.33
CA LEU A 251 -3.88 -9.56 34.52
C LEU A 251 -3.85 -11.08 34.65
N PHE A 252 -5.03 -11.68 34.60
CA PHE A 252 -5.24 -13.12 34.50
C PHE A 252 -6.39 -13.36 33.51
N MET A 253 -6.18 -14.21 32.49
CA MET A 253 -7.14 -14.45 31.41
C MET A 253 -7.71 -13.14 30.81
N ASP A 254 -6.82 -12.19 30.51
CA ASP A 254 -7.12 -10.84 30.00
C ASP A 254 -7.96 -9.92 30.90
N LYS A 255 -8.33 -10.35 32.10
CA LYS A 255 -8.99 -9.51 33.10
C LYS A 255 -7.96 -8.83 33.99
N VAL A 256 -8.07 -7.52 34.14
CA VAL A 256 -7.28 -6.77 35.11
C VAL A 256 -7.77 -7.15 36.50
N LEU A 257 -6.90 -7.80 37.26
CA LEU A 257 -7.16 -8.19 38.65
C LEU A 257 -6.78 -7.09 39.62
N SER A 258 -5.71 -6.33 39.36
CA SER A 258 -5.26 -5.25 40.25
C SER A 258 -4.46 -4.21 39.48
N ILE A 259 -4.49 -2.97 39.95
CA ILE A 259 -3.70 -1.85 39.43
C ILE A 259 -2.95 -1.25 40.61
N ILE A 260 -1.63 -1.27 40.54
CA ILE A 260 -0.74 -0.82 41.61
C ILE A 260 -0.04 0.46 41.16
N PRO A 261 -0.40 1.62 41.72
CA PRO A 261 0.34 2.85 41.45
C PRO A 261 1.68 2.84 42.19
N PHE A 262 2.73 3.34 41.54
CA PHE A 262 4.00 3.66 42.19
C PHE A 262 4.64 4.87 41.50
N THR A 263 5.57 5.52 42.19
CA THR A 263 6.31 6.65 41.63
C THR A 263 7.80 6.36 41.59
N VAL A 264 8.47 6.99 40.62
CA VAL A 264 9.93 7.05 40.57
C VAL A 264 10.30 8.52 40.78
N GLY A 265 11.08 8.81 41.80
CA GLY A 265 11.41 10.17 42.23
C GLY A 265 12.84 10.27 42.72
N ASN A 266 13.09 11.17 43.67
CA ASN A 266 14.44 11.37 44.21
C ASN A 266 14.78 10.43 45.38
N GLU A 267 13.77 9.99 46.14
CA GLU A 267 13.97 9.19 47.35
C GLU A 267 13.07 7.95 47.35
N ASP A 268 13.47 6.93 48.12
CA ASP A 268 12.64 5.75 48.36
C ASP A 268 11.62 6.04 49.46
N GLU A 269 10.37 5.65 49.26
CA GLU A 269 9.36 5.65 50.31
C GLU A 269 8.99 4.23 50.71
N PRO A 270 9.27 3.81 51.96
CA PRO A 270 8.88 2.50 52.46
C PRO A 270 7.38 2.28 52.43
N PHE A 271 6.98 1.09 51.99
CA PHE A 271 5.59 0.64 52.03
C PHE A 271 5.37 -0.27 53.24
N THR A 272 4.60 0.19 54.22
CA THR A 272 4.30 -0.58 55.45
C THR A 272 2.99 -1.36 55.38
N GLY A 273 2.34 -1.42 54.22
CA GLY A 273 1.04 -2.08 54.00
C GLY A 273 1.08 -3.26 53.04
N SER A 274 -0.10 -3.65 52.57
CA SER A 274 -0.30 -4.47 51.37
C SER A 274 -1.23 -3.70 50.43
N TYR A 275 -0.98 -3.70 49.12
CA TYR A 275 -1.93 -3.10 48.18
C TYR A 275 -3.28 -3.82 48.30
N PRO A 276 -4.42 -3.10 48.28
CA PRO A 276 -5.72 -3.70 48.51
C PRO A 276 -5.97 -4.83 47.51
N THR A 277 -6.32 -5.98 48.06
CA THR A 277 -6.81 -7.12 47.29
C THR A 277 -8.25 -6.79 46.90
N PRO A 278 -8.67 -6.94 45.62
CA PRO A 278 -10.06 -6.70 45.30
C PRO A 278 -10.88 -7.89 45.82
N ALA A 279 -11.43 -7.75 47.02
CA ALA A 279 -12.73 -8.33 47.31
C ALA A 279 -13.75 -7.38 46.70
N PHE A 280 -14.02 -7.55 45.40
CA PHE A 280 -15.01 -6.79 44.63
C PHE A 280 -14.76 -5.28 44.59
N VAL A 281 -14.60 -4.72 43.38
CA VAL A 281 -14.72 -3.27 43.19
C VAL A 281 -16.18 -2.86 43.41
N GLN A 282 -16.57 -2.72 44.68
CA GLN A 282 -17.58 -1.77 45.10
C GLN A 282 -16.88 -0.74 45.98
N THR A 283 -16.86 0.50 45.49
CA THR A 283 -16.39 1.69 46.20
C THR A 283 -14.91 1.69 46.61
N ILE A 284 -14.02 1.40 45.66
CA ILE A 284 -13.07 2.48 45.34
C ILE A 284 -13.86 3.32 44.36
N SER A 285 -14.29 4.51 44.81
CA SER A 285 -14.47 5.61 43.88
C SER A 285 -13.19 5.60 43.06
N TYR A 286 -13.29 5.15 41.82
CA TYR A 286 -12.57 5.87 40.79
C TYR A 286 -12.92 7.32 41.11
N GLN A 287 -11.99 8.02 41.77
CA GLN A 287 -11.58 9.24 41.12
C GLN A 287 -11.19 8.73 39.74
N GLN A 288 -12.16 8.84 38.82
CA GLN A 288 -11.82 9.09 37.44
C GLN A 288 -10.59 10.00 37.53
N PRO A 289 -9.50 9.76 36.76
CA PRO A 289 -8.44 10.76 36.64
C PRO A 289 -9.15 12.10 36.58
N PRO A 290 -8.91 12.96 37.61
CA PRO A 290 -9.92 13.81 38.26
C PRO A 290 -10.91 14.17 37.21
N GLU A 291 -12.16 13.64 37.25
CA GLU A 291 -13.14 13.75 36.15
C GLU A 291 -12.79 15.04 35.45
N THR A 292 -12.08 14.94 34.30
CA THR A 292 -11.88 16.13 33.49
C THR A 292 -13.31 16.43 33.20
N GLN A 293 -13.86 17.41 33.92
CA GLN A 293 -15.29 17.65 34.11
C GLN A 293 -15.93 17.28 32.79
N PRO A 294 -16.89 16.32 32.73
CA PRO A 294 -17.20 15.58 31.52
C PRO A 294 -17.16 16.54 30.35
N LEU A 295 -16.08 16.41 29.56
CA LEU A 295 -15.45 17.52 28.83
C LEU A 295 -16.54 18.45 28.33
N THR A 296 -16.72 19.60 28.99
CA THR A 296 -17.91 20.41 28.78
C THR A 296 -17.97 20.79 27.32
N PHE A 297 -19.16 21.08 26.81
CA PHE A 297 -19.27 21.51 25.41
C PHE A 297 -18.30 22.65 25.07
N GLU A 298 -18.11 23.59 26.01
CA GLU A 298 -17.16 24.69 25.84
C GLU A 298 -15.69 24.24 25.85
N GLU A 299 -15.31 23.24 26.66
CA GLU A 299 -13.97 22.66 26.60
C GLU A 299 -13.74 21.85 25.31
N ALA A 300 -14.74 21.10 24.85
CA ALA A 300 -14.65 20.30 23.61
C ALA A 300 -14.51 21.21 22.39
N LYS A 301 -15.23 22.32 22.44
CA LYS A 301 -15.15 23.39 21.46
C LYS A 301 -13.81 24.12 21.56
N ALA A 302 -13.30 24.41 22.76
CA ALA A 302 -11.99 25.04 22.93
C ALA A 302 -10.87 24.19 22.30
N GLU A 303 -10.87 22.87 22.52
CA GLU A 303 -9.92 21.97 21.87
C GLU A 303 -10.03 21.99 20.34
N LEU A 304 -11.25 22.09 19.78
CA LEU A 304 -11.46 22.26 18.34
C LEU A 304 -10.86 23.60 17.86
N GLU A 305 -11.04 24.68 18.63
CA GLU A 305 -10.50 26.00 18.31
C GLU A 305 -8.97 26.08 18.38
N GLU A 306 -8.33 25.26 19.22
CA GLU A 306 -6.87 25.14 19.32
C GLU A 306 -6.22 24.53 18.06
N LEU A 307 -6.98 23.79 17.24
CA LEU A 307 -6.44 23.26 15.98
C LEU A 307 -5.98 24.41 15.08
N ILE A 308 -4.79 24.29 14.50
CA ILE A 308 -4.25 25.32 13.62
C ILE A 308 -5.07 25.36 12.33
N GLY A 309 -5.49 26.55 11.90
CA GLY A 309 -6.25 26.75 10.66
C GLY A 309 -7.68 26.20 10.72
N LEU A 310 -8.12 25.55 9.63
CA LEU A 310 -9.44 24.91 9.50
C LEU A 310 -10.63 25.85 9.75
N THR A 311 -10.49 27.15 9.48
CA THR A 311 -11.50 28.18 9.81
C THR A 311 -12.90 27.83 9.32
N GLU A 312 -13.04 27.43 8.05
CA GLU A 312 -14.35 27.08 7.49
C GLU A 312 -14.92 25.78 8.08
N VAL A 313 -14.06 24.78 8.35
CA VAL A 313 -14.46 23.53 9.00
C VAL A 313 -14.96 23.80 10.42
N LYS A 314 -14.20 24.55 11.22
CA LYS A 314 -14.58 24.94 12.58
C LYS A 314 -15.90 25.70 12.59
N LYS A 315 -16.11 26.62 11.64
CA LYS A 315 -17.37 27.35 11.49
C LYS A 315 -18.55 26.41 11.25
N GLN A 316 -18.46 25.50 10.28
CA GLN A 316 -19.52 24.52 9.98
C GLN A 316 -19.82 23.62 11.18
N LEU A 317 -18.78 23.16 11.88
CA LEU A 317 -18.95 22.33 13.08
C LEU A 317 -19.60 23.09 14.24
N ASN A 318 -19.22 24.35 14.45
CA ASN A 318 -19.83 25.21 15.46
C ASN A 318 -21.31 25.48 15.15
N GLU A 319 -21.66 25.74 13.89
CA GLU A 319 -23.04 25.89 13.44
C GLU A 319 -23.85 24.61 13.70
N PHE A 320 -23.28 23.45 13.35
CA PHE A 320 -23.93 22.15 13.58
C PHE A 320 -24.11 21.84 15.07
N ALA A 321 -23.08 22.09 15.90
CA ALA A 321 -23.17 21.89 17.33
C ALA A 321 -24.21 22.83 18.00
N THR A 322 -24.27 24.08 17.55
CA THR A 322 -25.29 25.04 18.00
C THR A 322 -26.70 24.55 17.67
N TYR A 323 -26.90 23.97 16.48
CA TYR A 323 -28.17 23.37 16.11
C TYR A 323 -28.55 22.17 17.00
N LEU A 324 -27.58 21.30 17.34
CA LEU A 324 -27.81 20.20 18.27
C LEU A 324 -28.21 20.70 19.69
N GLN A 325 -27.57 21.76 20.19
CA GLN A 325 -27.96 22.42 21.45
C GLN A 325 -29.39 22.96 21.40
N PHE A 326 -29.80 23.57 20.29
CA PHE A 326 -31.16 24.05 20.09
C PHE A 326 -32.19 22.91 20.18
N ILE A 327 -31.94 21.77 19.53
CA ILE A 327 -32.84 20.61 19.61
C ILE A 327 -32.94 20.09 21.05
N GLN A 328 -31.82 19.98 21.77
CA GLN A 328 -31.84 19.54 23.17
C GLN A 328 -32.61 20.49 24.08
N LEU A 329 -32.52 21.80 23.83
CA LEU A 329 -33.30 22.78 24.55
C LEU A 329 -34.80 22.57 24.29
N ARG A 330 -35.22 22.28 23.05
CA ARG A 330 -36.62 21.95 22.72
C ARG A 330 -37.11 20.71 23.46
N GLN A 331 -36.31 19.64 23.47
CA GLN A 331 -36.62 18.39 24.19
C GLN A 331 -36.73 18.62 25.70
N LYS A 332 -35.79 19.37 26.31
CA LYS A 332 -35.84 19.76 27.73
C LYS A 332 -37.08 20.59 28.07
N LYS A 333 -37.62 21.34 27.09
CA LYS A 333 -38.86 22.10 27.22
C LYS A 333 -40.13 21.28 26.91
N GLY A 334 -39.99 19.97 26.68
CA GLY A 334 -41.10 19.06 26.45
C GLY A 334 -41.77 19.21 25.08
N LEU A 335 -41.12 19.89 24.13
CA LEU A 335 -41.62 19.96 22.76
C LEU A 335 -41.37 18.62 22.06
N PRO A 336 -42.38 18.03 21.40
CA PRO A 336 -42.20 16.79 20.67
C PRO A 336 -41.23 17.00 19.51
N GLU A 337 -40.16 16.23 19.50
CA GLU A 337 -39.24 16.12 18.37
C GLU A 337 -39.43 14.73 17.77
N THR A 338 -39.97 14.67 16.55
CA THR A 338 -40.29 13.40 15.89
C THR A 338 -39.15 12.86 15.02
N GLU A 339 -38.14 13.68 14.73
CA GLU A 339 -37.01 13.29 13.88
C GLU A 339 -35.79 12.89 14.72
N LYS A 340 -35.20 11.72 14.40
CA LYS A 340 -33.91 11.29 14.95
C LYS A 340 -32.79 12.20 14.43
N PHE A 341 -31.77 12.46 15.25
CA PHE A 341 -30.59 13.23 14.84
C PHE A 341 -29.92 12.57 13.63
N ASN A 342 -29.79 13.28 12.51
CA ASN A 342 -28.92 12.83 11.43
C ASN A 342 -27.49 13.31 11.70
N LEU A 343 -26.65 12.39 12.19
CA LEU A 343 -25.24 12.64 12.51
C LEU A 343 -24.29 12.17 11.41
N HIS A 344 -24.81 11.58 10.34
CA HIS A 344 -24.00 11.00 9.28
C HIS A 344 -23.38 12.11 8.42
N THR A 345 -22.05 12.09 8.32
CA THR A 345 -21.27 13.19 7.74
C THR A 345 -20.27 12.67 6.71
N VAL A 346 -19.96 13.46 5.69
CA VAL A 346 -18.92 13.15 4.71
C VAL A 346 -17.80 14.18 4.84
N PHE A 347 -16.57 13.70 4.96
CA PHE A 347 -15.37 14.52 5.01
C PHE A 347 -14.62 14.43 3.67
N MET A 348 -14.50 15.55 2.98
CA MET A 348 -13.84 15.64 1.68
C MET A 348 -12.56 16.47 1.78
N GLY A 349 -11.44 15.98 1.24
CA GLY A 349 -10.24 16.80 1.10
C GLY A 349 -8.95 15.99 0.97
N ASN A 350 -7.85 16.66 0.67
CA ASN A 350 -6.54 16.04 0.43
C ASN A 350 -5.98 15.30 1.68
N PRO A 351 -4.96 14.43 1.53
CA PRO A 351 -4.35 13.74 2.67
C PRO A 351 -3.76 14.75 3.66
N GLY A 352 -3.85 14.45 4.96
CA GLY A 352 -3.21 15.28 5.99
C GLY A 352 -3.88 16.62 6.28
N THR A 353 -5.11 16.87 5.79
CA THR A 353 -5.90 18.06 6.13
C THR A 353 -6.54 18.02 7.53
N GLY A 354 -6.47 16.88 8.24
CA GLY A 354 -6.94 16.76 9.63
C GLY A 354 -8.30 16.09 9.82
N LYS A 355 -8.85 15.42 8.79
CA LYS A 355 -10.13 14.69 8.81
C LYS A 355 -10.29 13.79 10.06
N THR A 356 -9.36 12.86 10.30
CA THR A 356 -9.41 11.96 11.46
C THR A 356 -9.31 12.72 12.78
N THR A 357 -8.48 13.76 12.86
CA THR A 357 -8.34 14.60 14.07
C THR A 357 -9.66 15.28 14.40
N VAL A 358 -10.32 15.87 13.40
CA VAL A 358 -11.62 16.52 13.55
C VAL A 358 -12.73 15.52 13.89
N ALA A 359 -12.70 14.30 13.34
CA ALA A 359 -13.65 13.26 13.73
C ALA A 359 -13.57 12.93 15.23
N ARG A 360 -12.36 12.87 15.80
CA ARG A 360 -12.16 12.66 17.24
C ARG A 360 -12.69 13.84 18.07
N MET A 361 -12.52 15.07 17.60
CA MET A 361 -13.10 16.24 18.26
C MET A 361 -14.63 16.23 18.20
N LEU A 362 -15.21 15.83 17.06
CA LEU A 362 -16.66 15.64 16.95
C LEU A 362 -17.19 14.58 17.92
N GLY A 363 -16.45 13.48 18.13
CA GLY A 363 -16.81 12.47 19.12
C GLY A 363 -16.92 13.07 20.52
N LYS A 364 -15.93 13.88 20.93
CA LYS A 364 -15.97 14.61 22.21
C LYS A 364 -17.16 15.57 22.28
N ILE A 365 -17.42 16.34 21.22
CA ILE A 365 -18.56 17.26 21.16
C ILE A 365 -19.88 16.50 21.29
N TYR A 366 -20.10 15.42 20.54
CA TYR A 366 -21.34 14.64 20.60
C TYR A 366 -21.57 14.01 21.97
N LYS A 367 -20.50 13.54 22.63
CA LYS A 367 -20.55 13.06 24.02
C LYS A 367 -20.90 14.19 24.99
N SER A 368 -20.24 15.34 24.88
CA SER A 368 -20.47 16.51 25.76
C SER A 368 -21.90 17.04 25.68
N LEU A 369 -22.50 16.95 24.48
CA LEU A 369 -23.90 17.30 24.28
C LEU A 369 -24.82 16.18 24.80
N GLY A 370 -24.37 14.93 24.89
CA GLY A 370 -25.22 13.78 25.22
C GLY A 370 -26.06 13.31 24.03
N VAL A 371 -25.63 13.64 22.81
CA VAL A 371 -26.20 13.14 21.56
C VAL A 371 -25.75 11.70 21.30
N LEU A 372 -24.52 11.38 21.70
CA LEU A 372 -23.98 10.03 21.71
C LEU A 372 -23.55 9.65 23.14
N PRO A 373 -23.76 8.40 23.59
CA PRO A 373 -23.32 7.93 24.90
C PRO A 373 -21.80 8.03 25.12
N ASN A 374 -21.03 7.77 24.07
CA ASN A 374 -19.56 7.73 24.07
C ASN A 374 -19.01 8.72 23.04
N GLY A 375 -17.73 9.08 23.18
CA GLY A 375 -17.02 9.99 22.28
C GLY A 375 -15.97 9.29 21.43
N ASP A 376 -15.97 7.96 21.44
CA ASP A 376 -14.96 7.14 20.80
C ASP A 376 -15.16 7.10 19.28
N VAL A 377 -14.04 7.07 18.55
CA VAL A 377 -14.03 6.99 17.09
C VAL A 377 -13.41 5.66 16.69
N HIS A 378 -14.21 4.82 16.05
CA HIS A 378 -13.78 3.55 15.46
C HIS A 378 -13.40 3.79 14.00
N GLU A 379 -12.10 3.91 13.76
CA GLU A 379 -11.51 4.14 12.44
C GLU A 379 -11.31 2.79 11.72
N ILE A 380 -11.89 2.68 10.52
CA ILE A 380 -11.88 1.47 9.70
C ILE A 380 -11.68 1.80 8.22
N SER A 381 -11.24 0.81 7.45
CA SER A 381 -11.00 0.88 6.01
C SER A 381 -11.84 -0.17 5.25
N ARG A 382 -11.73 -0.20 3.92
CA ARG A 382 -12.35 -1.25 3.10
C ARG A 382 -11.95 -2.67 3.54
N ALA A 383 -10.70 -2.88 3.94
CA ALA A 383 -10.21 -4.20 4.35
C ALA A 383 -10.92 -4.73 5.61
N ASP A 384 -11.37 -3.82 6.47
CA ASP A 384 -12.08 -4.13 7.71
C ASP A 384 -13.56 -4.42 7.47
N LEU A 385 -14.12 -3.93 6.37
CA LEU A 385 -15.54 -4.11 6.03
C LEU A 385 -15.77 -5.29 5.08
N VAL A 386 -14.87 -5.50 4.11
CA VAL A 386 -15.03 -6.52 3.07
C VAL A 386 -14.43 -7.85 3.53
N ALA A 387 -15.17 -8.94 3.34
CA ALA A 387 -14.69 -10.30 3.57
C ALA A 387 -14.23 -10.96 2.27
N GLU A 388 -13.35 -11.98 2.36
CA GLU A 388 -12.84 -12.71 1.19
C GLU A 388 -13.87 -13.69 0.59
N TYR A 389 -14.89 -14.07 1.37
CA TYR A 389 -15.90 -15.07 1.02
C TYR A 389 -17.30 -14.47 0.88
N ILE A 390 -18.08 -14.98 -0.09
CA ILE A 390 -19.45 -14.55 -0.37
C ILE A 390 -20.36 -14.77 0.85
N GLY A 391 -21.14 -13.74 1.22
CA GLY A 391 -22.11 -13.77 2.32
C GLY A 391 -21.53 -13.46 3.71
N GLN A 392 -20.22 -13.22 3.83
CA GLN A 392 -19.59 -12.82 5.10
C GLN A 392 -19.39 -11.30 5.24
N THR A 393 -19.49 -10.55 4.14
CA THR A 393 -19.30 -9.10 4.13
C THR A 393 -20.40 -8.36 4.89
N ALA A 394 -21.67 -8.73 4.71
CA ALA A 394 -22.75 -8.10 5.46
C ALA A 394 -22.64 -8.31 6.98
N PRO A 395 -22.41 -9.54 7.51
CA PRO A 395 -22.15 -9.74 8.94
C PRO A 395 -20.94 -8.97 9.46
N LYS A 396 -19.84 -8.93 8.71
CA LYS A 396 -18.60 -8.20 9.08
C LYS A 396 -18.85 -6.69 9.18
N THR A 397 -19.52 -6.12 8.18
CA THR A 397 -19.92 -4.71 8.16
C THR A 397 -20.84 -4.36 9.32
N LYS A 398 -21.85 -5.21 9.56
CA LYS A 398 -22.78 -5.00 10.68
C LYS A 398 -22.06 -5.04 12.03
N LYS A 399 -21.14 -5.99 12.20
CA LYS A 399 -20.31 -6.06 13.41
C LYS A 399 -19.51 -4.78 13.62
N ALA A 400 -18.86 -4.26 12.57
CA ALA A 400 -18.11 -3.00 12.66
C ALA A 400 -19.02 -1.80 13.05
N ILE A 401 -20.25 -1.76 12.53
CA ILE A 401 -21.27 -0.75 12.93
C ILE A 401 -21.67 -0.93 14.40
N ASP A 402 -21.88 -2.17 14.85
CA ASP A 402 -22.27 -2.47 16.22
C ASP A 402 -21.12 -2.19 17.22
N ASP A 403 -19.88 -2.48 16.85
CA ASP A 403 -18.69 -2.19 17.65
C ASP A 403 -18.49 -0.67 17.84
N ALA A 404 -18.87 0.14 16.83
CA ALA A 404 -18.83 1.60 16.89
C ALA A 404 -20.07 2.25 17.52
N ARG A 405 -21.07 1.45 17.90
CA ARG A 405 -22.35 1.96 18.42
C ARG A 405 -22.14 2.63 19.77
N GLY A 406 -22.77 3.79 19.92
CA GLY A 406 -22.53 4.69 21.03
C GLY A 406 -21.52 5.79 20.72
N GLY A 407 -20.76 5.69 19.63
CA GLY A 407 -19.74 6.65 19.19
C GLY A 407 -19.79 6.91 17.68
N ILE A 408 -18.62 7.09 17.07
CA ILE A 408 -18.46 7.39 15.64
C ILE A 408 -17.82 6.20 14.92
N LEU A 409 -18.45 5.71 13.85
CA LEU A 409 -17.81 4.87 12.85
C LEU A 409 -17.18 5.76 11.78
N PHE A 410 -15.85 5.79 11.71
CA PHE A 410 -15.10 6.58 10.74
C PHE A 410 -14.53 5.65 9.65
N ILE A 411 -15.05 5.78 8.42
CA ILE A 411 -14.64 4.99 7.26
C ILE A 411 -13.67 5.83 6.43
N ASP A 412 -12.38 5.53 6.52
CA ASP A 412 -11.36 6.20 5.70
C ASP A 412 -11.33 5.64 4.28
N GLU A 413 -11.02 6.49 3.32
CA GLU A 413 -11.06 6.22 1.87
C GLU A 413 -12.35 5.47 1.43
N ALA A 414 -13.50 5.93 1.91
CA ALA A 414 -14.80 5.27 1.70
C ALA A 414 -15.17 5.07 0.22
N TYR A 415 -14.65 5.92 -0.68
CA TYR A 415 -14.83 5.77 -2.12
C TYR A 415 -14.33 4.41 -2.65
N SER A 416 -13.36 3.79 -1.99
CA SER A 416 -12.85 2.47 -2.35
C SER A 416 -13.92 1.38 -2.28
N LEU A 417 -15.02 1.58 -1.54
CA LEU A 417 -16.17 0.67 -1.49
C LEU A 417 -16.95 0.61 -2.82
N THR A 418 -16.80 1.60 -3.69
CA THR A 418 -17.55 1.71 -4.97
C THR A 418 -16.79 1.22 -6.19
N ASN A 419 -15.54 0.73 -6.03
CA ASN A 419 -14.66 0.44 -7.17
C ASN A 419 -15.25 -0.58 -8.16
N ARG A 420 -15.54 -0.06 -9.35
CA ARG A 420 -15.88 -0.75 -10.59
C ARG A 420 -14.57 -1.20 -11.29
N GLY A 421 -13.95 -2.26 -10.79
CA GLY A 421 -13.01 -3.07 -11.55
C GLY A 421 -13.73 -4.30 -12.11
N ASP A 422 -13.16 -4.95 -13.13
CA ASP A 422 -13.62 -6.24 -13.71
C ASP A 422 -13.62 -7.43 -12.72
N ASP A 423 -13.53 -7.17 -11.41
CA ASP A 423 -13.83 -8.15 -10.39
C ASP A 423 -15.35 -8.22 -10.23
N GLU A 424 -15.92 -9.34 -10.68
CA GLU A 424 -17.29 -9.84 -10.46
C GLU A 424 -17.66 -10.02 -8.96
N LYS A 425 -17.05 -9.26 -8.03
CA LYS A 425 -17.21 -9.40 -6.59
C LYS A 425 -18.02 -8.24 -6.00
N ASP A 426 -19.30 -8.52 -5.77
CA ASP A 426 -20.37 -7.64 -5.28
C ASP A 426 -20.17 -7.09 -3.84
N PHE A 427 -19.05 -7.40 -3.18
CA PHE A 427 -18.86 -7.17 -1.75
C PHE A 427 -18.86 -5.69 -1.35
N GLY A 428 -18.30 -4.80 -2.18
CA GLY A 428 -18.32 -3.37 -1.89
C GLY A 428 -19.73 -2.77 -1.90
N ARG A 429 -20.61 -3.27 -2.78
CA ARG A 429 -22.02 -2.87 -2.84
C ARG A 429 -22.78 -3.42 -1.63
N GLU A 430 -22.49 -4.65 -1.23
CA GLU A 430 -23.07 -5.27 -0.03
C GLU A 430 -22.78 -4.44 1.24
N VAL A 431 -21.55 -3.91 1.39
CA VAL A 431 -21.21 -2.97 2.48
C VAL A 431 -22.10 -1.72 2.42
N ILE A 432 -22.25 -1.10 1.25
CA ILE A 432 -23.05 0.12 1.05
C ILE A 432 -24.52 -0.12 1.39
N GLU A 433 -25.08 -1.27 0.99
CA GLU A 433 -26.46 -1.64 1.29
C GLU A 433 -26.69 -1.80 2.80
N VAL A 434 -25.75 -2.45 3.50
CA VAL A 434 -25.80 -2.59 4.96
C VAL A 434 -25.70 -1.24 5.65
N LEU A 435 -24.79 -0.35 5.21
CA LEU A 435 -24.69 1.01 5.73
C LEU A 435 -26.00 1.78 5.54
N ILE A 436 -26.59 1.76 4.34
CA ILE A 436 -27.86 2.44 4.07
C ILE A 436 -28.99 1.90 4.95
N LYS A 437 -29.05 0.58 5.13
CA LYS A 437 -30.04 -0.07 5.98
C LYS A 437 -29.88 0.33 7.44
N GLU A 438 -28.67 0.28 7.99
CA GLU A 438 -28.41 0.65 9.39
C GLU A 438 -28.59 2.15 9.65
N MET A 439 -28.28 3.02 8.68
CA MET A 439 -28.59 4.46 8.76
C MET A 439 -30.10 4.76 8.74
N SER A 440 -30.91 3.90 8.11
CA SER A 440 -32.35 4.13 7.97
C SER A 440 -33.16 3.49 9.11
N ASP A 441 -32.93 2.20 9.34
CA ASP A 441 -33.77 1.34 10.18
C ASP A 441 -33.04 0.83 11.44
N GLY A 442 -31.76 1.19 11.59
CA GLY A 442 -30.93 0.70 12.68
C GLY A 442 -31.34 1.20 14.07
N PRO A 443 -30.80 0.59 15.14
CA PRO A 443 -31.06 0.96 16.54
C PRO A 443 -30.75 2.42 16.89
N GLY A 444 -30.01 3.15 16.05
CA GLY A 444 -29.56 4.53 16.30
C GLY A 444 -28.30 4.62 17.17
N ASN A 445 -28.10 5.78 17.82
CA ASN A 445 -26.96 6.10 18.69
C ASN A 445 -25.59 5.87 18.05
N ILE A 446 -25.42 6.29 16.80
CA ILE A 446 -24.16 6.18 16.07
C ILE A 446 -24.05 7.34 15.09
N ALA A 447 -22.85 7.90 14.93
CA ALA A 447 -22.53 8.75 13.80
C ALA A 447 -21.66 7.95 12.82
N ILE A 448 -21.97 8.01 11.53
CA ILE A 448 -21.13 7.40 10.49
C ILE A 448 -20.47 8.54 9.73
N ILE A 449 -19.15 8.55 9.68
CA ILE A 449 -18.36 9.53 8.95
C ILE A 449 -17.62 8.82 7.82
N CYS A 450 -17.90 9.18 6.58
CA CYS A 450 -17.16 8.69 5.43
C CYS A 450 -16.15 9.75 4.98
N ALA A 451 -14.87 9.39 4.89
CA ALA A 451 -13.79 10.30 4.52
C ALA A 451 -13.11 9.88 3.21
N GLY A 452 -12.61 10.86 2.46
CA GLY A 452 -11.82 10.61 1.26
C GLY A 452 -11.47 11.87 0.48
N TYR A 453 -10.90 11.69 -0.72
CA TYR A 453 -10.60 12.78 -1.64
C TYR A 453 -11.87 13.36 -2.25
N THR A 454 -11.89 14.68 -2.49
CA THR A 454 -13.10 15.41 -2.86
C THR A 454 -13.83 14.80 -4.06
N ARG A 455 -13.13 14.61 -5.18
CA ARG A 455 -13.75 14.10 -6.42
C ARG A 455 -14.23 12.66 -6.29
N GLU A 456 -13.46 11.83 -5.60
CA GLU A 456 -13.76 10.41 -5.37
C GLU A 456 -14.96 10.26 -4.41
N MET A 457 -15.09 11.14 -3.42
CA MET A 457 -16.23 11.18 -2.51
C MET A 457 -17.50 11.73 -3.16
N GLU A 458 -17.39 12.69 -4.08
CA GLU A 458 -18.50 13.11 -4.93
C GLU A 458 -19.04 11.94 -5.77
N GLN A 459 -18.14 11.14 -6.36
CA GLN A 459 -18.51 9.93 -7.10
C GLN A 459 -19.13 8.87 -6.19
N PHE A 460 -18.59 8.68 -4.98
CA PHE A 460 -19.15 7.80 -3.97
C PHE A 460 -20.59 8.17 -3.60
N LEU A 461 -20.87 9.46 -3.37
CA LEU A 461 -22.23 9.92 -3.07
C LEU A 461 -23.16 9.78 -4.28
N ALA A 462 -22.66 10.02 -5.49
CA ALA A 462 -23.42 9.85 -6.73
C ALA A 462 -23.65 8.38 -7.10
N SER A 463 -22.93 7.42 -6.52
CA SER A 463 -23.01 6.01 -6.90
C SER A 463 -24.32 5.35 -6.48
N ASN A 464 -24.96 5.85 -5.42
CA ASN A 464 -26.24 5.35 -4.92
C ASN A 464 -27.06 6.52 -4.34
N PRO A 465 -28.27 6.83 -4.88
CA PRO A 465 -29.13 7.88 -4.34
C PRO A 465 -29.43 7.73 -2.84
N GLY A 466 -29.35 6.50 -2.34
CA GLY A 466 -29.49 6.21 -0.93
C GLY A 466 -28.40 6.83 -0.06
N LEU A 467 -27.14 6.86 -0.52
CA LEU A 467 -26.02 7.51 0.20
C LEU A 467 -26.25 9.02 0.27
N ALA A 468 -26.51 9.67 -0.87
CA ALA A 468 -26.75 11.11 -0.93
C ALA A 468 -27.92 11.58 -0.04
N SER A 469 -28.94 10.74 0.14
CA SER A 469 -30.10 11.07 0.99
C SER A 469 -29.78 11.02 2.50
N ARG A 470 -28.92 10.08 2.94
CA ARG A 470 -28.57 9.93 4.36
C ARG A 470 -27.39 10.81 4.77
N PHE A 471 -26.39 10.98 3.91
CA PHE A 471 -25.25 11.86 4.15
C PHE A 471 -25.56 13.30 3.71
N LYS A 472 -26.39 14.00 4.51
CA LYS A 472 -26.76 15.39 4.23
C LYS A 472 -25.70 16.41 4.62
N GLN A 473 -24.82 16.05 5.56
CA GLN A 473 -23.74 16.90 6.02
C GLN A 473 -22.46 16.57 5.23
N VAL A 474 -21.92 17.54 4.52
CA VAL A 474 -20.66 17.42 3.78
C VAL A 474 -19.74 18.53 4.26
N ILE A 475 -18.56 18.16 4.75
CA ILE A 475 -17.53 19.07 5.24
C ILE A 475 -16.31 18.96 4.34
N GLU A 476 -15.96 20.07 3.70
CA GLU A 476 -14.77 20.20 2.86
C GLU A 476 -13.59 20.70 3.69
N PHE A 477 -12.48 19.98 3.60
CA PHE A 477 -11.22 20.25 4.28
C PHE A 477 -10.22 20.82 3.25
N PRO A 478 -10.07 22.16 3.20
CA PRO A 478 -9.12 22.78 2.29
C PRO A 478 -7.67 22.44 2.66
N ASP A 479 -6.76 22.60 1.70
CA ASP A 479 -5.33 22.53 1.98
C ASP A 479 -4.91 23.65 2.94
N TYR A 480 -4.06 23.32 3.91
CA TYR A 480 -3.47 24.32 4.80
C TYR A 480 -2.58 25.28 4.01
N THR A 481 -2.73 26.56 4.31
CA THR A 481 -1.85 27.61 3.79
C THR A 481 -0.40 27.42 4.27
N PRO A 482 0.59 28.01 3.60
CA PRO A 482 1.99 27.93 4.05
C PRO A 482 2.19 28.36 5.51
N ASP A 483 1.51 29.42 5.96
CA ASP A 483 1.62 29.92 7.33
C ASP A 483 1.05 28.93 8.36
N GLU A 484 -0.09 28.30 8.03
CA GLU A 484 -0.69 27.24 8.85
C GLU A 484 0.22 26.00 8.87
N LEU A 485 0.79 25.60 7.74
CA LEU A 485 1.75 24.48 7.64
C LEU A 485 3.01 24.74 8.47
N MET A 486 3.53 25.97 8.46
CA MET A 486 4.67 26.36 9.30
C MET A 486 4.32 26.33 10.80
N SER A 487 3.12 26.77 11.15
CA SER A 487 2.60 26.69 12.52
C SER A 487 2.47 25.23 12.98
N ILE A 488 1.98 24.34 12.10
CA ILE A 488 1.91 22.90 12.35
C ILE A 488 3.32 22.31 12.52
N ALA A 489 4.29 22.70 11.69
CA ALA A 489 5.67 22.25 11.81
C ALA A 489 6.27 22.63 13.18
N GLN A 490 6.05 23.86 13.64
CA GLN A 490 6.51 24.33 14.95
C GLN A 490 5.81 23.60 16.10
N TYR A 491 4.50 23.38 15.98
CA TYR A 491 3.74 22.60 16.96
C TYR A 491 4.28 21.16 17.07
N THR A 492 4.55 20.51 15.94
CA THR A 492 5.13 19.17 15.89
C THR A 492 6.54 19.14 16.47
N ALA A 493 7.37 20.15 16.19
CA ALA A 493 8.70 20.29 16.77
C ALA A 493 8.64 20.40 18.30
N LYS A 494 7.77 21.26 18.83
CA LYS A 494 7.53 21.40 20.27
C LYS A 494 7.07 20.10 20.91
N LYS A 495 6.11 19.40 20.29
CA LYS A 495 5.60 18.10 20.78
C LYS A 495 6.68 17.00 20.82
N LYS A 496 7.72 17.14 20.01
CA LYS A 496 8.82 16.17 19.88
C LYS A 496 10.07 16.59 20.64
N ASP A 497 9.96 17.64 21.47
CA ASP A 497 11.05 18.22 22.25
C ASP A 497 12.26 18.59 21.38
N VAL A 498 11.99 19.17 20.20
CA VAL A 498 13.01 19.68 19.28
C VAL A 498 12.76 21.14 18.92
N ILE A 499 13.86 21.87 18.72
CA ILE A 499 13.89 23.29 18.35
C ILE A 499 14.33 23.37 16.88
N LEU A 500 13.58 24.11 16.07
CA LEU A 500 13.99 24.43 14.71
C LEU A 500 14.83 25.72 14.75
N HIS A 501 16.11 25.64 14.41
CA HIS A 501 16.97 26.82 14.34
C HIS A 501 16.36 27.88 13.38
N PRO A 502 16.49 29.21 13.63
CA PRO A 502 15.86 30.25 12.81
C PRO A 502 16.16 30.14 11.30
N ASP A 503 17.38 29.77 10.93
CA ASP A 503 17.72 29.59 9.51
C ASP A 503 17.14 28.29 8.92
N THR A 504 16.94 27.26 9.74
CA THR A 504 16.19 26.05 9.36
C THR A 504 14.73 26.39 9.08
N LEU A 505 14.10 27.21 9.94
CA LEU A 505 12.71 27.64 9.75
C LEU A 505 12.52 28.36 8.40
N LYS A 506 13.40 29.30 8.06
CA LYS A 506 13.36 29.99 6.75
C LYS A 506 13.49 29.02 5.58
N LEU A 507 14.37 28.02 5.69
CA LEU A 507 14.53 27.02 4.63
C LEU A 507 13.27 26.15 4.48
N ILE A 508 12.68 25.70 5.59
CA ILE A 508 11.43 24.94 5.57
C ILE A 508 10.32 25.78 4.94
N GLU A 509 10.17 27.03 5.36
CA GLU A 509 9.16 27.97 4.85
C GLU A 509 9.26 28.13 3.32
N GLN A 510 10.46 28.37 2.78
CA GLN A 510 10.67 28.48 1.34
C GLN A 510 10.22 27.23 0.58
N ASN A 511 10.56 26.05 1.08
CA ASN A 511 10.19 24.77 0.45
C ASN A 511 8.68 24.47 0.62
N VAL A 512 8.08 24.83 1.75
CA VAL A 512 6.63 24.72 1.99
C VAL A 512 5.86 25.62 1.03
N VAL A 513 6.30 26.87 0.83
CA VAL A 513 5.68 27.79 -0.14
C VAL A 513 5.81 27.25 -1.58
N GLU A 514 6.98 26.71 -1.95
CA GLU A 514 7.19 26.10 -3.26
C GLU A 514 6.30 24.85 -3.46
N ALA A 515 6.27 23.95 -2.47
CA ALA A 515 5.42 22.77 -2.49
C ALA A 515 3.93 23.13 -2.57
N TYR A 516 3.49 24.18 -1.84
CA TYR A 516 2.11 24.67 -1.89
C TYR A 516 1.76 25.27 -3.26
N ARG A 517 2.68 25.97 -3.93
CA ARG A 517 2.47 26.49 -5.29
C ARG A 517 2.32 25.39 -6.33
N ASN A 518 3.09 24.32 -6.18
CA ASN A 518 3.10 23.17 -7.09
C ASN A 518 2.16 22.04 -6.64
N ARG A 519 1.30 22.29 -5.65
CA ARG A 519 0.47 21.24 -5.04
C ARG A 519 -0.54 20.70 -6.04
N ASP A 520 -0.84 19.41 -5.88
CA ASP A 520 -1.90 18.72 -6.60
C ASP A 520 -2.83 18.01 -5.61
N ARG A 521 -3.72 17.15 -6.12
CA ARG A 521 -4.66 16.35 -5.32
C ARG A 521 -4.02 15.36 -4.34
N THR A 522 -2.70 15.17 -4.38
CA THR A 522 -1.95 14.27 -3.49
C THR A 522 -1.16 15.02 -2.43
N PHE A 523 -1.31 16.34 -2.37
CA PHE A 523 -0.57 17.17 -1.43
C PHE A 523 -0.79 16.76 0.03
N GLY A 524 0.30 16.40 0.71
CA GLY A 524 0.25 15.74 2.02
C GLY A 524 -0.08 16.65 3.21
N ASN A 525 -0.19 17.96 3.04
CA ASN A 525 -0.58 18.91 4.09
C ASN A 525 0.20 18.72 5.41
N ALA A 526 -0.47 18.54 6.56
CA ALA A 526 0.20 18.32 7.85
C ALA A 526 1.15 17.11 7.83
N ARG A 527 0.84 16.05 7.05
CA ARG A 527 1.75 14.90 6.90
C ARG A 527 3.07 15.31 6.25
N TYR A 528 3.05 16.27 5.33
CA TYR A 528 4.25 16.78 4.66
C TYR A 528 5.19 17.47 5.66
N VAL A 529 4.70 18.46 6.40
CA VAL A 529 5.52 19.21 7.37
C VAL A 529 5.91 18.39 8.60
N ASN A 530 5.05 17.49 9.07
CA ASN A 530 5.41 16.56 10.13
C ASN A 530 6.54 15.64 9.68
N GLY A 531 6.49 15.14 8.43
CA GLY A 531 7.56 14.36 7.83
C GLY A 531 8.89 15.11 7.81
N ILE A 532 8.88 16.40 7.47
CA ILE A 532 10.09 17.24 7.50
C ILE A 532 10.70 17.31 8.91
N VAL A 533 9.88 17.51 9.94
CA VAL A 533 10.35 17.60 11.33
C VAL A 533 10.88 16.25 11.84
N GLU A 534 10.17 15.15 11.59
CA GLU A 534 10.59 13.80 12.00
C GLU A 534 11.90 13.38 11.32
N GLU A 535 11.99 13.59 10.01
CA GLU A 535 13.19 13.31 9.22
C GLU A 535 14.35 14.23 9.65
N GLY A 536 14.07 15.51 9.94
CA GLY A 536 15.04 16.45 10.48
C GLY A 536 15.60 15.99 11.82
N LYS A 537 14.74 15.57 12.76
CA LYS A 537 15.15 14.98 14.04
C LYS A 537 16.02 13.73 13.85
N ARG A 538 15.66 12.87 12.89
CA ARG A 538 16.47 11.68 12.58
C ARG A 538 17.84 12.07 12.02
N ASN A 539 17.90 13.02 11.09
CA ASN A 539 19.16 13.47 10.49
C ASN A 539 20.05 14.19 11.51
N MET A 540 19.47 14.95 12.44
CA MET A 540 20.16 15.51 13.60
C MET A 540 20.82 14.41 14.43
N GLY A 541 20.07 13.36 14.78
CA GLY A 541 20.62 12.20 15.49
C GLY A 541 21.77 11.54 14.73
N LEU A 542 21.64 11.33 13.43
CA LEU A 542 22.70 10.76 12.58
C LEU A 542 23.94 11.66 12.50
N ARG A 543 23.77 12.99 12.41
CA ARG A 543 24.90 13.94 12.40
C ARG A 543 25.65 13.90 13.73
N ILE A 544 24.92 13.99 14.85
CA ILE A 544 25.52 13.98 16.20
C ILE A 544 26.25 12.65 16.44
N MET A 545 25.63 11.52 16.12
CA MET A 545 26.24 10.20 16.28
C MET A 545 27.37 9.94 15.28
N GLY A 546 27.29 10.47 14.05
CA GLY A 546 28.36 10.36 13.06
C GLY A 546 29.67 10.99 13.51
N ASN A 547 29.59 12.07 14.30
CA ASN A 547 30.74 12.72 14.91
C ASN A 547 31.42 11.86 16.02
N MET A 548 30.83 10.75 16.47
CA MET A 548 31.45 9.77 17.40
C MET A 548 32.66 9.03 16.83
N THR A 549 32.86 9.10 15.51
CA THR A 549 34.06 8.54 14.88
C THR A 549 35.27 9.47 14.96
N ASN A 550 35.08 10.70 15.44
CA ASN A 550 36.17 11.66 15.63
C ASN A 550 36.81 11.49 17.03
N PRO A 551 38.11 11.15 17.13
CA PRO A 551 38.81 10.96 18.42
C PRO A 551 38.84 12.19 19.32
N ASP A 552 38.62 13.39 18.77
CA ASP A 552 38.65 14.66 19.51
C ASP A 552 37.26 15.15 19.96
N ALA A 553 36.19 14.38 19.70
CA ALA A 553 34.83 14.76 20.08
C ALA A 553 34.59 14.55 21.58
N ASP A 554 34.46 15.66 22.32
CA ASP A 554 34.18 15.68 23.76
C ASP A 554 32.68 15.69 24.03
N PHE A 555 32.10 14.51 24.20
CA PHE A 555 30.66 14.30 24.38
C PHE A 555 30.11 14.81 25.72
N GLU A 556 30.98 15.01 26.73
CA GLU A 556 30.56 15.59 28.02
C GLU A 556 30.19 17.08 27.89
N LYS A 557 30.56 17.73 26.77
CA LYS A 557 30.22 19.12 26.47
C LYS A 557 28.91 19.31 25.69
N LEU A 558 28.27 18.24 25.20
CA LEU A 558 27.00 18.37 24.48
C LEU A 558 25.90 18.79 25.45
N THR A 559 25.26 19.91 25.15
CA THR A 559 24.15 20.42 25.96
C THR A 559 22.82 19.81 25.52
N ALA A 560 21.79 19.93 26.38
CA ALA A 560 20.43 19.56 26.00
C ALA A 560 19.91 20.35 24.78
N GLU A 561 20.40 21.57 24.58
CA GLU A 561 20.10 22.41 23.43
C GLU A 561 20.72 21.84 22.14
N ASP A 562 21.95 21.34 22.19
CA ASP A 562 22.61 20.69 21.04
C ASP A 562 21.89 19.41 20.61
N LEU A 563 21.35 18.66 21.57
CA LEU A 563 20.62 17.41 21.34
C LEU A 563 19.16 17.64 20.88
N SER A 564 18.66 18.86 20.96
CA SER A 564 17.29 19.22 20.59
C SER A 564 17.20 20.16 19.39
N THR A 565 18.30 20.79 18.95
CA THR A 565 18.28 21.78 17.87
C THR A 565 18.52 21.17 16.49
N ILE A 566 17.47 21.16 15.67
CA ILE A 566 17.54 20.80 14.25
C ILE A 566 18.09 21.99 13.46
N THR A 567 19.24 21.77 12.80
CA THR A 567 19.92 22.80 12.02
C THR A 567 19.64 22.64 10.52
N MET A 568 20.12 23.60 9.73
CA MET A 568 19.90 23.62 8.29
C MET A 568 20.44 22.36 7.61
N GLU A 569 21.57 21.80 8.07
CA GLU A 569 22.17 20.60 7.47
C GLU A 569 21.24 19.37 7.55
N ASP A 570 20.47 19.26 8.63
CA ASP A 570 19.57 18.13 8.86
C ASP A 570 18.41 18.12 7.88
N VAL A 571 17.99 19.32 7.46
CA VAL A 571 16.82 19.52 6.61
C VAL A 571 17.21 19.65 5.14
N GLN A 572 18.40 20.16 4.83
CA GLN A 572 18.92 20.23 3.45
C GLN A 572 18.94 18.86 2.77
N LYS A 573 19.29 17.79 3.49
CA LYS A 573 19.29 16.42 2.95
C LYS A 573 17.89 15.94 2.54
N ILE A 574 16.84 16.44 3.20
CA ILE A 574 15.43 16.13 2.93
C ILE A 574 15.02 16.73 1.59
N PHE A 575 15.30 18.03 1.43
CA PHE A 575 14.97 18.75 0.20
C PHE A 575 15.90 18.40 -0.96
N ALA A 576 17.15 17.97 -0.69
CA ALA A 576 18.04 17.42 -1.69
C ALA A 576 17.57 16.04 -2.21
N LYS A 577 16.93 15.22 -1.35
CA LYS A 577 16.22 13.99 -1.77
C LYS A 577 14.95 14.31 -2.56
N GLN A 578 14.22 15.39 -2.25
CA GLN A 578 13.03 15.80 -3.02
C GLN A 578 13.38 16.48 -4.36
N LYS A 579 14.51 17.22 -4.44
CA LYS A 579 15.08 17.70 -5.70
C LYS A 579 15.64 16.59 -6.60
N LYS A 580 15.74 15.35 -6.11
CA LYS A 580 15.95 14.15 -6.95
C LYS A 580 14.64 13.68 -7.62
N GLN A 581 13.89 14.61 -8.20
CA GLN A 581 12.98 14.31 -9.31
C GLN A 581 13.45 15.03 -10.59
N ALA A 582 14.71 14.80 -10.89
CA ALA A 582 15.14 14.44 -12.23
C ALA A 582 16.36 13.55 -12.01
N VAL A 583 16.16 12.24 -11.84
CA VAL A 583 17.27 11.32 -12.02
C VAL A 583 17.77 11.58 -13.43
N LEU A 584 18.90 12.26 -13.58
CA LEU A 584 19.66 12.26 -14.81
C LEU A 584 20.14 10.82 -14.97
N LEU A 585 19.30 9.98 -15.55
CA LEU A 585 19.67 8.62 -15.92
C LEU A 585 20.94 8.75 -16.77
N PRO A 586 22.06 8.12 -16.40
CA PRO A 586 23.26 8.19 -17.23
C PRO A 586 22.93 7.69 -18.64
N ILE A 587 23.57 8.25 -19.67
CA ILE A 587 23.41 7.70 -21.03
C ILE A 587 23.98 6.28 -20.99
N ASP A 588 23.14 5.31 -21.34
CA ASP A 588 23.55 3.93 -21.55
C ASP A 588 24.15 3.85 -22.97
N ASN A 589 25.45 4.16 -23.08
CA ASN A 589 26.14 4.17 -24.38
C ASN A 589 26.10 2.80 -25.08
N PRO A 590 26.32 1.66 -24.40
CA PRO A 590 26.15 0.34 -25.02
C PRO A 590 24.77 0.13 -25.64
N LEU A 591 23.70 0.43 -24.89
CA LEU A 591 22.34 0.27 -25.38
C LEU A 591 22.02 1.24 -26.53
N LEU A 592 22.56 2.46 -26.47
CA LEU A 592 22.40 3.47 -27.51
C LEU A 592 23.07 3.01 -28.82
N GLU A 593 24.30 2.50 -28.75
CA GLU A 593 25.02 1.97 -29.90
C GLU A 593 24.28 0.78 -30.52
N GLU A 594 23.77 -0.14 -29.69
CA GLU A 594 22.98 -1.28 -30.13
C GLU A 594 21.70 -0.84 -30.86
N ALA A 595 20.94 0.10 -30.27
CA ALA A 595 19.69 0.58 -30.85
C ALA A 595 19.91 1.39 -32.14
N LEU A 596 20.99 2.18 -32.21
CA LEU A 596 21.37 2.90 -33.42
C LEU A 596 21.87 1.94 -34.52
N PHE A 597 22.58 0.88 -34.15
CA PHE A 597 22.95 -0.17 -35.09
C PHE A 597 21.72 -0.86 -35.68
N GLU A 598 20.74 -1.21 -34.83
CA GLU A 598 19.47 -1.79 -35.24
C GLU A 598 18.73 -0.87 -36.22
N LEU A 599 18.63 0.43 -35.91
CA LEU A 599 18.02 1.44 -36.79
C LEU A 599 18.74 1.55 -38.13
N ASN A 600 20.07 1.68 -38.10
CA ASN A 600 20.89 1.87 -39.31
C ASN A 600 20.88 0.63 -40.22
N SER A 601 20.71 -0.56 -39.64
CA SER A 601 20.61 -1.83 -40.36
C SER A 601 19.29 -2.01 -41.12
N LEU A 602 18.24 -1.25 -40.79
CA LEU A 602 17.00 -1.27 -41.56
C LEU A 602 17.25 -0.74 -42.98
N VAL A 603 16.65 -1.37 -43.99
CA VAL A 603 16.75 -0.91 -45.38
C VAL A 603 16.01 0.42 -45.54
N GLY A 604 16.58 1.38 -46.26
CA GLY A 604 15.96 2.68 -46.54
C GLY A 604 15.84 3.58 -45.31
N LEU A 605 14.71 4.31 -45.21
CA LEU A 605 14.34 5.20 -44.08
C LEU A 605 15.37 6.31 -43.78
N THR A 606 16.11 6.77 -44.80
CA THR A 606 17.24 7.70 -44.64
C THR A 606 16.86 9.00 -43.91
N LYS A 607 15.68 9.58 -44.20
CA LYS A 607 15.20 10.79 -43.52
C LYS A 607 14.98 10.56 -42.03
N ILE A 608 14.30 9.48 -41.67
CA ILE A 608 14.03 9.10 -40.28
C ILE A 608 15.34 8.83 -39.52
N LYS A 609 16.28 8.11 -40.15
CA LYS A 609 17.61 7.87 -39.58
C LYS A 609 18.33 9.18 -39.25
N ASN A 610 18.34 10.13 -40.19
CA ASN A 610 18.97 11.43 -39.99
C ASN A 610 18.33 12.21 -38.83
N GLU A 611 16.98 12.28 -38.79
CA GLU A 611 16.25 12.96 -37.71
C GLU A 611 16.53 12.34 -36.33
N VAL A 612 16.60 11.01 -36.24
CA VAL A 612 16.96 10.33 -34.96
C VAL A 612 18.40 10.63 -34.55
N HIS A 613 19.35 10.65 -35.49
CA HIS A 613 20.74 11.04 -35.21
C HIS A 613 20.86 12.50 -34.75
N GLU A 614 20.04 13.41 -35.30
CA GLU A 614 19.96 14.80 -34.84
C GLU A 614 19.44 14.90 -33.39
N ILE A 615 18.39 14.13 -33.05
CA ILE A 615 17.88 14.07 -31.67
C ILE A 615 18.98 13.60 -30.71
N VAL A 616 19.72 12.54 -31.06
CA VAL A 616 20.84 12.05 -30.24
C VAL A 616 21.89 13.13 -30.01
N LYS A 617 22.27 13.89 -31.06
CA LYS A 617 23.24 14.98 -30.96
C LYS A 617 22.74 16.11 -30.05
N LEU A 618 21.50 16.54 -30.23
CA LEU A 618 20.89 17.61 -29.42
C LEU A 618 20.78 17.23 -27.95
N VAL A 619 20.41 15.98 -27.66
CA VAL A 619 20.29 15.47 -26.30
C VAL A 619 21.66 15.42 -25.60
N LYS A 620 22.70 14.96 -26.30
CA LYS A 620 24.09 14.99 -25.79
C LYS A 620 24.52 16.43 -25.47
N TYR A 621 24.30 17.36 -26.39
CA TYR A 621 24.61 18.78 -26.20
C TYR A 621 23.85 19.41 -25.02
N TYR A 622 22.54 19.17 -24.88
CA TYR A 622 21.74 19.71 -23.76
C TYR A 622 22.17 19.15 -22.41
N ARG A 623 22.67 17.90 -22.36
CA ARG A 623 23.29 17.36 -21.15
C ARG A 623 24.59 18.07 -20.81
N GLU A 624 25.45 18.34 -21.79
CA GLU A 624 26.73 19.03 -21.57
C GLU A 624 26.53 20.41 -20.92
N ILE A 625 25.50 21.15 -21.36
CA ILE A 625 25.18 22.48 -20.81
C ILE A 625 24.27 22.44 -19.57
N GLY A 626 23.99 21.24 -19.02
CA GLY A 626 23.18 21.08 -17.80
C GLY A 626 21.70 21.44 -17.94
N ARG A 627 21.14 21.42 -19.16
CA ARG A 627 19.75 21.75 -19.43
C ARG A 627 18.85 20.53 -19.22
N SER A 628 17.69 20.71 -18.59
CA SER A 628 16.71 19.63 -18.39
C SER A 628 16.20 19.11 -19.74
N LEU A 629 16.31 17.80 -19.94
CA LEU A 629 15.88 17.12 -21.17
C LEU A 629 14.36 16.99 -21.24
N GLN A 630 13.68 16.72 -20.11
CA GLN A 630 12.22 16.51 -20.10
C GLN A 630 11.44 17.79 -20.45
N SER A 631 11.98 18.97 -20.12
CA SER A 631 11.36 20.27 -20.44
C SER A 631 11.75 20.81 -21.82
N SER A 632 12.83 20.28 -22.43
CA SER A 632 13.38 20.79 -23.68
C SER A 632 13.01 19.94 -24.91
N PHE A 633 12.47 18.74 -24.71
CA PHE A 633 12.04 17.86 -25.79
C PHE A 633 10.60 17.40 -25.58
N SER A 634 9.74 17.68 -26.56
CA SER A 634 8.47 16.96 -26.69
C SER A 634 8.75 15.50 -27.05
N LEU A 635 8.12 14.59 -26.30
CA LEU A 635 8.23 13.14 -26.47
C LEU A 635 7.20 12.61 -27.48
N HIS A 636 6.02 13.24 -27.53
CA HIS A 636 4.91 12.70 -28.29
C HIS A 636 5.09 12.94 -29.78
N THR A 637 4.86 11.89 -30.56
CA THR A 637 5.31 11.82 -31.94
C THR A 637 4.24 11.20 -32.84
N VAL A 638 4.15 11.66 -34.07
CA VAL A 638 3.23 11.12 -35.09
C VAL A 638 4.00 10.39 -36.17
N PHE A 639 3.58 9.16 -36.49
CA PHE A 639 4.13 8.36 -37.57
C PHE A 639 3.12 8.29 -38.72
N SER A 640 3.43 8.93 -39.84
CA SER A 640 2.55 8.97 -41.03
C SER A 640 3.15 8.20 -42.19
N GLY A 641 2.38 7.31 -42.82
CA GLY A 641 2.80 6.64 -44.05
C GLY A 641 1.99 5.39 -44.37
N ASN A 642 2.23 4.79 -45.54
CA ASN A 642 1.50 3.60 -46.02
C ASN A 642 1.77 2.35 -45.16
N PRO A 643 0.98 1.26 -45.29
CA PRO A 643 1.19 0.03 -44.53
C PRO A 643 2.53 -0.60 -44.92
N GLY A 644 3.16 -1.31 -43.99
CA GLY A 644 4.38 -2.05 -44.30
C GLY A 644 5.62 -1.18 -44.56
N THR A 645 5.60 0.10 -44.21
CA THR A 645 6.77 0.99 -44.28
C THR A 645 7.70 0.89 -43.06
N GLY A 646 7.31 0.15 -42.00
CA GLY A 646 8.16 -0.10 -40.83
C GLY A 646 7.85 0.75 -39.59
N LYS A 647 6.71 1.44 -39.54
CA LYS A 647 6.27 2.29 -38.41
C LYS A 647 6.43 1.62 -37.04
N THR A 648 5.85 0.44 -36.85
CA THR A 648 5.90 -0.30 -35.58
C THR A 648 7.32 -0.72 -35.20
N THR A 649 8.13 -1.14 -36.18
CA THR A 649 9.53 -1.52 -35.95
C THR A 649 10.35 -0.32 -35.49
N VAL A 650 10.23 0.82 -36.17
CA VAL A 650 10.93 2.06 -35.78
C VAL A 650 10.44 2.56 -34.42
N ALA A 651 9.16 2.41 -34.08
CA ALA A 651 8.62 2.83 -32.79
C ALA A 651 9.31 2.12 -31.61
N ARG A 652 9.52 0.80 -31.72
CA ARG A 652 10.22 0.01 -30.70
C ARG A 652 11.67 0.47 -30.53
N ILE A 653 12.37 0.68 -31.64
CA ILE A 653 13.77 1.16 -31.64
C ILE A 653 13.84 2.58 -31.06
N LEU A 654 12.92 3.46 -31.41
CA LEU A 654 12.90 4.84 -30.94
C LEU A 654 12.71 4.91 -29.41
N VAL A 655 11.82 4.10 -28.84
CA VAL A 655 11.65 4.01 -27.38
C VAL A 655 12.90 3.45 -26.70
N LYS A 656 13.57 2.46 -27.31
CA LYS A 656 14.86 1.94 -26.83
C LYS A 656 15.95 3.02 -26.84
N ILE A 657 16.03 3.83 -27.89
CA ILE A 657 16.94 4.98 -27.99
C ILE A 657 16.64 6.01 -26.88
N TYR A 658 15.37 6.36 -26.66
CA TYR A 658 14.99 7.33 -25.64
C TYR A 658 15.28 6.85 -24.22
N LYS A 659 15.12 5.54 -23.95
CA LYS A 659 15.61 4.92 -22.71
C LYS A 659 17.13 5.03 -22.59
N ALA A 660 17.87 4.68 -23.65
CA ALA A 660 19.33 4.73 -23.63
C ALA A 660 19.87 6.15 -23.43
N LEU A 661 19.17 7.15 -23.95
CA LEU A 661 19.43 8.58 -23.74
C LEU A 661 18.99 9.09 -22.36
N GLY A 662 18.42 8.23 -21.51
CA GLY A 662 17.91 8.57 -20.18
C GLY A 662 16.76 9.58 -20.19
N ILE A 663 16.01 9.66 -21.30
CA ILE A 663 14.80 10.47 -21.44
C ILE A 663 13.60 9.71 -20.88
N LEU A 664 13.55 8.39 -21.13
CA LEU A 664 12.55 7.47 -20.59
C LEU A 664 13.19 6.54 -19.55
N GLU A 665 12.41 6.15 -18.54
CA GLU A 665 12.87 5.25 -17.47
C GLU A 665 13.01 3.80 -17.94
N ARG A 666 12.11 3.38 -18.84
CA ARG A 666 11.97 2.02 -19.38
C ARG A 666 11.95 2.06 -20.90
N GLY A 667 12.27 0.93 -21.53
CA GLY A 667 12.40 0.80 -22.99
C GLY A 667 11.30 -0.06 -23.62
N HIS A 668 10.19 -0.30 -22.93
CA HIS A 668 9.09 -1.13 -23.43
C HIS A 668 8.10 -0.30 -24.26
N LEU A 669 7.49 -0.95 -25.26
CA LEU A 669 6.46 -0.36 -26.10
C LEU A 669 5.14 -1.13 -25.89
N VAL A 670 4.08 -0.42 -25.51
CA VAL A 670 2.71 -0.93 -25.46
C VAL A 670 2.03 -0.58 -26.78
N GLU A 671 1.64 -1.58 -27.56
CA GLU A 671 0.93 -1.39 -28.82
C GLU A 671 -0.58 -1.52 -28.59
N CYS A 672 -1.36 -0.55 -29.05
CA CYS A 672 -2.81 -0.55 -28.94
C CYS A 672 -3.48 -0.02 -30.20
N ASP A 673 -4.75 -0.39 -30.38
CA ASP A 673 -5.63 0.10 -31.44
C ASP A 673 -6.87 0.77 -30.81
N ARG A 674 -7.81 1.24 -31.65
CA ARG A 674 -9.08 1.81 -31.17
C ARG A 674 -9.85 0.86 -30.24
N LYS A 675 -9.82 -0.45 -30.46
CA LYS A 675 -10.58 -1.43 -29.67
C LYS A 675 -10.03 -1.56 -28.25
N MET A 676 -8.73 -1.39 -28.08
CA MET A 676 -8.09 -1.40 -26.77
C MET A 676 -8.31 -0.11 -25.98
N LEU A 677 -8.51 1.02 -26.64
CA LEU A 677 -8.72 2.31 -25.97
C LEU A 677 -10.20 2.61 -25.68
N VAL A 678 -11.09 2.25 -26.60
CA VAL A 678 -12.50 2.61 -26.55
C VAL A 678 -13.34 1.45 -25.97
N ALA A 679 -14.23 1.77 -25.03
CA ALA A 679 -15.17 0.82 -24.45
C ALA A 679 -16.51 0.82 -25.22
N ALA A 680 -17.30 -0.25 -25.06
CA ALA A 680 -18.62 -0.35 -25.69
C ALA A 680 -19.72 0.42 -24.93
N TYR A 681 -19.45 0.85 -23.70
CA TYR A 681 -20.43 1.46 -22.78
C TYR A 681 -20.00 2.86 -22.32
N ILE A 682 -20.98 3.74 -22.10
CA ILE A 682 -20.78 5.15 -21.69
C ILE A 682 -20.04 5.23 -20.35
N GLY A 683 -18.97 6.04 -20.28
CA GLY A 683 -18.19 6.32 -19.07
C GLY A 683 -17.11 5.28 -18.73
N GLN A 684 -16.94 4.23 -19.55
CA GLN A 684 -15.86 3.24 -19.37
C GLN A 684 -14.63 3.52 -20.24
N THR A 685 -14.75 4.35 -21.29
CA THR A 685 -13.65 4.62 -22.22
C THR A 685 -12.51 5.36 -21.54
N ALA A 686 -12.81 6.31 -20.65
CA ALA A 686 -11.79 7.01 -19.88
C ALA A 686 -10.93 6.06 -19.03
N LEU A 687 -11.56 5.10 -18.34
CA LEU A 687 -10.85 4.10 -17.52
C LEU A 687 -10.00 3.16 -18.36
N LYS A 688 -10.56 2.66 -19.47
CA LYS A 688 -9.87 1.74 -20.37
C LYS A 688 -8.66 2.40 -21.04
N THR A 689 -8.82 3.64 -21.51
CA THR A 689 -7.72 4.45 -22.06
C THR A 689 -6.66 4.71 -20.99
N ALA A 690 -7.05 5.10 -19.77
CA ALA A 690 -6.12 5.32 -18.68
C ALA A 690 -5.32 4.06 -18.32
N ALA A 691 -5.95 2.88 -18.27
CA ALA A 691 -5.28 1.62 -17.97
C ALA A 691 -4.20 1.27 -19.01
N VAL A 692 -4.48 1.47 -20.30
CA VAL A 692 -3.49 1.26 -21.37
C VAL A 692 -2.33 2.26 -21.26
N ILE A 693 -2.61 3.52 -20.87
CA ILE A 693 -1.57 4.53 -20.63
C ILE A 693 -0.71 4.16 -19.42
N GLU A 694 -1.29 3.64 -18.33
CA GLU A 694 -0.54 3.17 -17.16
C GLU A 694 0.46 2.06 -17.53
N GLN A 695 0.07 1.12 -18.39
CA GLN A 695 0.99 0.08 -18.88
C GLN A 695 2.19 0.67 -19.64
N ALA A 696 2.00 1.81 -20.30
CA ALA A 696 3.06 2.50 -21.06
C ALA A 696 3.96 3.39 -20.18
N MET A 697 3.67 3.54 -18.89
CA MET A 697 4.44 4.42 -18.00
C MET A 697 5.90 4.01 -17.89
N GLY A 698 6.78 5.01 -18.00
CA GLY A 698 8.23 4.84 -18.12
C GLY A 698 8.69 4.49 -19.53
N GLY A 699 7.82 4.05 -20.44
CA GLY A 699 8.14 3.60 -21.81
C GLY A 699 7.36 4.36 -22.88
N GLY A 700 6.86 3.65 -23.90
CA GLY A 700 6.08 4.24 -24.99
C GLY A 700 4.74 3.56 -25.26
N LEU A 701 3.74 4.35 -25.61
CA LEU A 701 2.42 3.93 -26.09
C LEU A 701 2.33 4.13 -27.61
N PHE A 702 2.18 3.05 -28.37
CA PHE A 702 1.98 3.08 -29.82
C PHE A 702 0.52 2.85 -30.16
N ILE A 703 -0.15 3.86 -30.71
CA ILE A 703 -1.55 3.81 -31.14
C ILE A 703 -1.56 3.60 -32.65
N ASP A 704 -1.85 2.38 -33.10
CA ASP A 704 -2.01 2.09 -34.51
C ASP A 704 -3.37 2.59 -35.02
N GLU A 705 -3.39 3.07 -36.27
CA GLU A 705 -4.54 3.70 -36.91
C GLU A 705 -5.23 4.76 -36.00
N ALA A 706 -4.44 5.62 -35.36
CA ALA A 706 -4.92 6.58 -34.35
C ALA A 706 -6.05 7.50 -34.84
N TYR A 707 -6.08 7.82 -36.14
CA TYR A 707 -7.16 8.59 -36.77
C TYR A 707 -8.55 7.95 -36.55
N ALA A 708 -8.61 6.63 -36.37
CA ALA A 708 -9.84 5.92 -36.08
C ALA A 708 -10.52 6.47 -34.83
N LEU A 709 -9.78 6.98 -33.82
CA LEU A 709 -10.35 7.58 -32.61
C LEU A 709 -11.20 8.82 -32.91
N SER A 710 -10.82 9.61 -33.93
CA SER A 710 -11.52 10.85 -34.33
C SER A 710 -12.68 10.63 -35.30
N GLN A 711 -12.72 9.49 -36.01
CA GLN A 711 -13.64 9.24 -37.13
C GLN A 711 -14.90 8.44 -36.76
N GLY A 712 -15.16 8.19 -35.47
CA GLY A 712 -16.40 7.54 -35.05
C GLY A 712 -17.60 8.47 -35.23
N GLY A 713 -18.65 8.02 -35.92
CA GLY A 713 -19.96 8.70 -35.95
C GLY A 713 -20.53 8.92 -34.54
N GLY A 714 -21.61 9.72 -34.43
CA GLY A 714 -22.14 10.47 -33.25
C GLY A 714 -22.30 9.82 -31.85
N GLN A 715 -21.43 8.89 -31.46
CA GLN A 715 -21.24 8.41 -30.09
C GLN A 715 -19.86 8.90 -29.61
N ASP A 716 -19.86 9.66 -28.51
CA ASP A 716 -18.73 10.45 -27.99
C ASP A 716 -17.51 9.65 -27.48
N PHE A 717 -17.51 8.32 -27.56
CA PHE A 717 -16.49 7.46 -26.93
C PHE A 717 -15.07 7.65 -27.49
N GLY A 718 -14.93 7.86 -28.80
CA GLY A 718 -13.60 8.10 -29.39
C GLY A 718 -12.98 9.43 -28.96
N ARG A 719 -13.82 10.46 -28.74
CA ARG A 719 -13.40 11.76 -28.23
C ARG A 719 -13.01 11.69 -26.77
N GLU A 720 -13.76 10.95 -25.97
CA GLU A 720 -13.44 10.68 -24.55
C GLU A 720 -12.03 10.06 -24.41
N ALA A 721 -11.68 9.09 -25.26
CA ALA A 721 -10.32 8.52 -25.28
C ALA A 721 -9.25 9.56 -25.63
N ILE A 722 -9.51 10.44 -26.60
CA ILE A 722 -8.59 11.53 -26.98
C ILE A 722 -8.42 12.51 -25.82
N GLU A 723 -9.49 12.88 -25.12
CA GLU A 723 -9.44 13.79 -23.97
C GLU A 723 -8.62 13.20 -22.82
N VAL A 724 -8.80 11.92 -22.51
CA VAL A 724 -7.99 11.23 -21.50
C VAL A 724 -6.53 11.16 -21.93
N LEU A 725 -6.25 10.79 -23.18
CA LEU A 725 -4.89 10.76 -23.71
C LEU A 725 -4.22 12.13 -23.59
N LEU A 726 -4.89 13.19 -24.04
CA LEU A 726 -4.43 14.57 -23.97
C LEU A 726 -4.18 15.01 -22.53
N LYS A 727 -5.08 14.67 -21.60
CA LYS A 727 -4.92 14.98 -20.18
C LYS A 727 -3.71 14.26 -19.60
N ARG A 728 -3.53 12.96 -19.85
CA ARG A 728 -2.37 12.20 -19.36
C ARG A 728 -1.05 12.68 -19.97
N MET A 729 -1.04 13.07 -21.25
CA MET A 729 0.12 13.70 -21.88
C MET A 729 0.51 15.04 -21.21
N GLU A 730 -0.44 15.70 -20.53
CA GLU A 730 -0.18 16.93 -19.75
C GLU A 730 0.27 16.63 -18.33
N ASP A 731 -0.51 15.80 -17.62
CA ASP A 731 -0.33 15.52 -16.19
C ASP A 731 0.94 14.68 -15.95
N ASP A 732 1.32 13.82 -16.90
CA ASP A 732 2.46 12.90 -16.81
C ASP A 732 3.59 13.25 -17.80
N ARG A 733 3.79 14.55 -18.08
CA ARG A 733 4.85 15.03 -18.97
C ARG A 733 6.21 14.46 -18.59
N GLY A 734 6.93 13.92 -19.57
CA GLY A 734 8.26 13.35 -19.38
C GLY A 734 8.28 11.93 -18.80
N ARG A 735 7.12 11.37 -18.39
CA ARG A 735 7.05 10.02 -17.81
C ARG A 735 6.80 8.91 -18.83
N PHE A 736 6.22 9.24 -19.98
CA PHE A 736 5.97 8.28 -21.06
C PHE A 736 5.91 8.99 -22.42
N MET A 737 6.11 8.22 -23.48
CA MET A 737 6.01 8.66 -24.87
C MET A 737 4.70 8.18 -25.50
N VAL A 738 4.09 8.99 -26.36
CA VAL A 738 2.95 8.55 -27.20
C VAL A 738 3.36 8.63 -28.66
N ILE A 739 3.13 7.55 -29.40
CA ILE A 739 3.37 7.45 -30.84
C ILE A 739 2.02 7.18 -31.51
N ALA A 740 1.47 8.17 -32.19
CA ALA A 740 0.24 8.02 -32.96
C ALA A 740 0.57 7.68 -34.42
N ALA A 741 0.16 6.51 -34.90
CA ALA A 741 0.49 6.02 -36.23
C ALA A 741 -0.73 5.93 -37.15
N GLY A 742 -0.54 6.17 -38.44
CA GLY A 742 -1.59 6.00 -39.44
C GLY A 742 -1.20 6.44 -40.84
N TYR A 743 -2.20 6.53 -41.72
CA TYR A 743 -2.05 7.02 -43.08
C TYR A 743 -1.87 8.53 -43.13
N THR A 744 -1.08 9.03 -44.08
CA THR A 744 -0.64 10.43 -44.11
C THR A 744 -1.78 11.44 -44.19
N LYS A 745 -2.85 11.17 -44.96
CA LYS A 745 -3.97 12.13 -45.08
C LYS A 745 -4.86 12.11 -43.84
N GLU A 746 -5.09 10.93 -43.30
CA GLU A 746 -5.97 10.62 -42.19
C GLU A 746 -5.37 11.13 -40.88
N MET A 747 -4.05 11.01 -40.71
CA MET A 747 -3.32 11.59 -39.58
C MET A 747 -3.33 13.12 -39.60
N LYS A 748 -3.28 13.74 -40.78
CA LYS A 748 -3.44 15.20 -40.89
C LYS A 748 -4.81 15.64 -40.38
N LEU A 749 -5.88 14.96 -40.80
CA LEU A 749 -7.24 15.21 -40.31
C LEU A 749 -7.39 14.95 -38.80
N PHE A 750 -6.74 13.89 -38.29
CA PHE A 750 -6.72 13.58 -36.86
C PHE A 750 -6.11 14.71 -36.03
N LEU A 751 -4.95 15.25 -36.43
CA LEU A 751 -4.32 16.37 -35.72
C LEU A 751 -5.13 17.67 -35.82
N GLU A 752 -5.82 17.89 -36.94
CA GLU A 752 -6.71 19.05 -37.13
C GLU A 752 -8.03 18.91 -36.36
N SER A 753 -8.41 17.70 -35.93
CA SER A 753 -9.68 17.44 -35.23
C SER A 753 -9.74 18.03 -33.81
N ASN A 754 -8.58 18.26 -33.18
CA ASN A 754 -8.49 18.85 -31.84
C ASN A 754 -7.22 19.70 -31.70
N PRO A 755 -7.31 21.00 -31.35
CA PRO A 755 -6.15 21.87 -31.16
C PRO A 755 -5.12 21.30 -30.16
N GLY A 756 -5.58 20.58 -29.13
CA GLY A 756 -4.74 19.91 -28.14
C GLY A 756 -3.82 18.85 -28.75
N LEU A 757 -4.31 18.08 -29.74
CA LEU A 757 -3.49 17.10 -30.46
C LEU A 757 -2.36 17.79 -31.22
N LYS A 758 -2.68 18.83 -32.00
CA LYS A 758 -1.70 19.60 -32.76
C LYS A 758 -0.64 20.25 -31.86
N SER A 759 -1.01 20.67 -30.65
CA SER A 759 -0.09 21.30 -29.70
C SER A 759 0.88 20.33 -29.02
N ARG A 760 0.43 19.09 -28.73
CA ARG A 760 1.23 18.10 -28.01
C ARG A 760 2.01 17.15 -28.93
N PHE A 761 1.57 16.98 -30.17
CA PHE A 761 2.27 16.24 -31.22
C PHE A 761 2.96 17.21 -32.19
N ASP A 762 4.10 17.75 -31.76
CA ASP A 762 4.91 18.68 -32.56
C ASP A 762 5.88 17.97 -33.52
N LYS A 763 6.23 16.71 -33.26
CA LYS A 763 7.10 15.88 -34.13
C LYS A 763 6.31 14.95 -35.04
N ASN A 764 6.62 15.00 -36.33
CA ASN A 764 5.97 14.18 -37.36
C ASN A 764 7.03 13.45 -38.20
N PHE A 765 7.12 12.12 -38.07
CA PHE A 765 7.94 11.29 -38.94
C PHE A 765 7.12 10.81 -40.14
N LEU A 766 7.60 11.13 -41.35
CA LEU A 766 7.02 10.65 -42.61
C LEU A 766 7.74 9.38 -43.08
N PHE A 767 7.00 8.29 -43.15
CA PHE A 767 7.45 7.00 -43.67
C PHE A 767 7.09 6.91 -45.15
N GLU A 768 8.09 7.18 -46.00
CA GLU A 768 7.97 7.09 -47.45
C GLU A 768 7.88 5.62 -47.92
N ASP A 769 7.24 5.41 -49.06
CA ASP A 769 7.21 4.09 -49.70
C ASP A 769 8.61 3.67 -50.11
N TYR A 770 8.92 2.38 -49.91
CA TYR A 770 10.19 1.84 -50.38
C TYR A 770 10.25 1.84 -51.91
N SER A 771 11.44 2.13 -52.42
CA SER A 771 11.82 1.91 -53.81
C SER A 771 11.87 0.42 -54.15
N ALA A 772 11.82 0.08 -55.45
CA ALA A 772 11.92 -1.31 -55.88
C ALA A 772 13.20 -2.00 -55.40
N ALA A 773 14.33 -1.29 -55.44
CA ALA A 773 15.62 -1.79 -54.96
C ALA A 773 15.63 -2.06 -53.44
N GLU A 774 14.98 -1.20 -52.65
CA GLU A 774 14.83 -1.39 -51.21
C GLU A 774 13.91 -2.58 -50.89
N LEU A 775 12.78 -2.71 -51.59
CA LEU A 775 11.87 -3.85 -51.43
C LEU A 775 12.54 -5.18 -51.79
N LEU A 776 13.36 -5.21 -52.85
CA LEU A 776 14.17 -6.38 -53.20
C LEU A 776 15.18 -6.70 -52.10
N SER A 777 15.87 -5.69 -51.56
CA SER A 777 16.82 -5.88 -50.47
C SER A 777 16.14 -6.43 -49.20
N ILE A 778 14.93 -5.95 -48.91
CA ILE A 778 14.08 -6.49 -47.82
C ILE A 778 13.72 -7.96 -48.09
N ALA A 779 13.31 -8.30 -49.32
CA ALA A 779 12.97 -9.68 -49.70
C ALA A 779 14.17 -10.62 -49.53
N VAL A 780 15.34 -10.24 -50.04
CA VAL A 780 16.60 -10.99 -49.88
C VAL A 780 16.95 -11.18 -48.41
N GLY A 781 16.80 -10.13 -47.59
CA GLY A 781 17.02 -10.22 -46.15
C GLY A 781 16.04 -11.18 -45.44
N MET A 782 14.79 -11.29 -45.92
CA MET A 782 13.82 -12.25 -45.39
C MET A 782 14.19 -13.70 -45.75
N PHE A 783 14.62 -13.97 -46.99
CA PHE A 783 15.11 -15.30 -47.36
C PHE A 783 16.34 -15.70 -46.55
N ALA A 784 17.30 -14.78 -46.37
CA ALA A 784 18.51 -15.03 -45.59
C ALA A 784 18.20 -15.39 -44.12
N LYS A 785 17.14 -14.82 -43.52
CA LYS A 785 16.68 -15.18 -42.17
C LYS A 785 16.16 -16.61 -42.08
N GLU A 786 15.54 -17.12 -43.14
CA GLU A 786 15.13 -18.52 -43.27
C GLU A 786 16.30 -19.43 -43.70
N LYS A 787 17.54 -18.91 -43.74
CA LYS A 787 18.74 -19.59 -44.26
C LYS A 787 18.61 -20.02 -45.73
N LEU A 788 17.83 -19.25 -46.50
CA LEU A 788 17.60 -19.48 -47.92
C LEU A 788 18.33 -18.43 -48.77
N GLU A 789 18.95 -18.87 -49.85
CA GLU A 789 19.55 -18.04 -50.88
C GLU A 789 18.75 -18.11 -52.17
N LEU A 790 18.68 -17.00 -52.91
CA LEU A 790 18.03 -16.97 -54.22
C LEU A 790 19.04 -17.29 -55.31
N GLU A 791 18.71 -18.22 -56.20
CA GLU A 791 19.48 -18.36 -57.43
C GLU A 791 19.39 -17.10 -58.30
N SER A 792 20.40 -16.88 -59.14
CA SER A 792 20.51 -15.68 -59.98
C SER A 792 19.27 -15.40 -60.84
N ALA A 793 18.65 -16.45 -61.39
CA ALA A 793 17.44 -16.35 -62.21
C ALA A 793 16.20 -15.98 -61.38
N ALA A 794 16.00 -16.62 -60.22
CA ALA A 794 14.93 -16.31 -59.29
C ALA A 794 15.02 -14.89 -58.75
N LYS A 795 16.24 -14.44 -58.39
CA LYS A 795 16.49 -13.07 -57.92
C LYS A 795 16.12 -12.03 -59.00
N SER A 796 16.57 -12.25 -60.24
CA SER A 796 16.28 -11.36 -61.37
C SER A 796 14.78 -11.33 -61.71
N TYR A 797 14.10 -12.47 -61.60
CA TYR A 797 12.65 -12.54 -61.78
C TYR A 797 11.90 -11.77 -60.68
N LEU A 798 12.27 -11.97 -59.42
CA LEU A 798 11.67 -11.27 -58.29
C LEU A 798 11.91 -9.75 -58.36
N GLU A 799 13.10 -9.32 -58.78
CA GLU A 799 13.42 -7.91 -59.01
C GLU A 799 12.48 -7.27 -60.05
N ASN A 800 12.32 -7.92 -61.21
CA ASN A 800 11.40 -7.44 -62.26
C ASN A 800 9.95 -7.43 -61.78
N PHE A 801 9.52 -8.46 -61.05
CA PHE A 801 8.18 -8.52 -60.48
C PHE A 801 7.92 -7.37 -59.49
N ILE A 802 8.86 -7.12 -58.57
CA ILE A 802 8.79 -6.00 -57.64
C ILE A 802 8.76 -4.67 -58.39
N LEU A 803 9.57 -4.49 -59.43
CA LEU A 803 9.58 -3.28 -60.25
C LEU A 803 8.21 -3.04 -60.89
N GLN A 804 7.58 -4.07 -61.48
CA GLN A 804 6.22 -3.97 -62.03
C GLN A 804 5.17 -3.64 -60.96
N LEU A 805 5.26 -4.26 -59.79
CA LEU A 805 4.40 -3.92 -58.64
C LEU A 805 4.57 -2.45 -58.23
N THR A 806 5.80 -1.93 -58.24
CA THR A 806 6.05 -0.53 -57.87
C THR A 806 5.56 0.50 -58.90
N LEU A 807 5.49 0.14 -60.18
CA LEU A 807 4.95 1.00 -61.23
C LEU A 807 3.43 1.07 -61.22
N LYS A 808 2.76 0.03 -60.70
CA LYS A 808 1.30 -0.06 -60.57
C LYS A 808 0.80 0.31 -59.15
N LYS A 809 1.59 1.03 -58.36
CA LYS A 809 1.26 1.35 -56.96
C LYS A 809 -0.09 2.06 -56.84
N SER A 810 -0.99 1.49 -56.05
CA SER A 810 -2.17 2.19 -55.53
C SER A 810 -1.74 3.19 -54.44
N LYS A 811 -2.65 4.09 -54.08
CA LYS A 811 -2.41 5.10 -53.03
C LYS A 811 -2.03 4.48 -51.67
N ASP A 812 -2.48 3.25 -51.40
CA ASP A 812 -2.33 2.55 -50.12
C ASP A 812 -1.45 1.29 -50.23
N PHE A 813 -0.40 1.37 -51.05
CA PHE A 813 0.50 0.24 -51.33
C PHE A 813 1.12 -0.36 -50.06
N GLY A 814 1.00 -1.68 -49.88
CA GLY A 814 1.40 -2.38 -48.66
C GLY A 814 2.91 -2.61 -48.42
N ASN A 815 3.80 -2.11 -49.29
CA ASN A 815 5.26 -2.12 -49.09
C ASN A 815 5.83 -3.47 -48.60
N ALA A 816 6.63 -3.48 -47.51
CA ALA A 816 7.28 -4.69 -47.00
C ALA A 816 6.28 -5.76 -46.50
N ARG A 817 5.02 -5.38 -46.22
CA ARG A 817 3.96 -6.35 -45.87
C ARG A 817 3.63 -7.24 -47.07
N VAL A 818 3.54 -6.65 -48.27
CA VAL A 818 3.31 -7.37 -49.53
C VAL A 818 4.51 -8.27 -49.83
N ILE A 819 5.74 -7.73 -49.69
CA ILE A 819 6.96 -8.53 -49.88
C ILE A 819 7.02 -9.71 -48.91
N ARG A 820 6.65 -9.52 -47.63
CA ARG A 820 6.58 -10.62 -46.66
C ARG A 820 5.62 -11.72 -47.12
N GLN A 821 4.43 -11.36 -47.60
CA GLN A 821 3.46 -12.33 -48.11
C GLN A 821 4.03 -13.12 -49.29
N ILE A 822 4.68 -12.44 -50.24
CA ILE A 822 5.34 -13.08 -51.39
C ILE A 822 6.42 -14.05 -50.90
N VAL A 823 7.33 -13.61 -50.03
CA VAL A 823 8.41 -14.45 -49.50
C VAL A 823 7.84 -15.66 -48.76
N THR A 824 6.84 -15.48 -47.89
CA THR A 824 6.21 -16.59 -47.15
C THR A 824 5.62 -17.64 -48.09
N GLU A 825 4.91 -17.23 -49.16
CA GLU A 825 4.36 -18.19 -50.12
C GLU A 825 5.45 -18.86 -50.97
N VAL A 826 6.52 -18.15 -51.34
CA VAL A 826 7.67 -18.74 -52.04
C VAL A 826 8.34 -19.80 -51.16
N VAL A 827 8.62 -19.48 -49.90
CA VAL A 827 9.22 -20.41 -48.92
C VAL A 827 8.33 -21.63 -48.71
N LYS A 828 7.03 -21.43 -48.58
CA LYS A 828 6.06 -22.53 -48.47
C LYS A 828 6.10 -23.44 -49.71
N LYS A 829 6.11 -22.89 -50.91
CA LYS A 829 6.22 -23.69 -52.15
C LYS A 829 7.55 -24.41 -52.27
N HIS A 830 8.64 -23.76 -51.88
CA HIS A 830 9.96 -24.38 -51.79
C HIS A 830 9.97 -25.60 -50.84
N HIS A 831 9.40 -25.45 -49.65
CA HIS A 831 9.28 -26.55 -48.69
C HIS A 831 8.38 -27.69 -49.19
N LEU A 832 7.25 -27.37 -49.84
CA LEU A 832 6.35 -28.38 -50.43
C LEU A 832 7.05 -29.15 -51.55
N MET A 833 7.76 -28.45 -52.43
CA MET A 833 8.56 -29.06 -53.50
C MET A 833 9.61 -30.03 -52.94
N LEU A 834 10.32 -29.64 -51.88
CA LEU A 834 11.28 -30.52 -51.20
C LEU A 834 10.59 -31.71 -50.52
N ALA A 835 9.42 -31.51 -49.92
CA ALA A 835 8.67 -32.55 -49.23
C ALA A 835 8.20 -33.67 -50.18
N GLU A 836 7.87 -33.33 -51.43
CA GLU A 836 7.48 -34.28 -52.48
C GLU A 836 8.67 -35.09 -53.05
N MET A 837 9.90 -34.62 -52.85
CA MET A 837 11.11 -35.33 -53.29
C MET A 837 11.53 -36.41 -52.28
N PRO A 838 11.93 -37.63 -52.72
CA PRO A 838 12.55 -38.63 -51.87
C PRO A 838 13.79 -38.10 -51.14
N THR A 839 13.98 -38.48 -49.88
CA THR A 839 15.05 -37.96 -49.01
C THR A 839 16.43 -38.13 -49.63
N GLU A 840 16.65 -39.20 -50.40
CA GLU A 840 17.93 -39.54 -51.05
C GLU A 840 18.30 -38.57 -52.19
N ARG A 841 17.34 -37.77 -52.67
CA ARG A 841 17.53 -36.78 -53.74
C ARG A 841 17.65 -35.34 -53.24
N ARG A 842 17.51 -35.09 -51.93
CA ARG A 842 17.61 -33.76 -51.33
C ARG A 842 19.08 -33.42 -51.04
N SER A 843 19.71 -32.63 -51.90
CA SER A 843 21.04 -32.09 -51.60
C SER A 843 20.97 -30.88 -50.67
N GLU A 844 21.99 -30.63 -49.86
CA GLU A 844 22.08 -29.45 -48.99
C GLU A 844 21.93 -28.13 -49.78
N GLN A 845 22.48 -28.10 -51.00
CA GLN A 845 22.34 -26.97 -51.90
C GLN A 845 20.89 -26.75 -52.35
N MET A 846 20.13 -27.81 -52.63
CA MET A 846 18.70 -27.72 -52.99
C MET A 846 17.83 -27.31 -51.80
N VAL A 847 18.19 -27.71 -50.58
CA VAL A 847 17.46 -27.33 -49.37
C VAL A 847 17.57 -25.82 -49.13
N ASN A 848 18.77 -25.25 -49.36
CA ASN A 848 19.06 -23.87 -49.04
C ASN A 848 18.90 -22.89 -50.22
N THR A 849 18.66 -23.36 -51.45
CA THR A 849 18.55 -22.49 -52.64
C THR A 849 17.13 -22.48 -53.21
N VAL A 850 16.52 -21.31 -53.25
CA VAL A 850 15.20 -21.08 -53.87
C VAL A 850 15.38 -20.88 -55.38
N THR A 851 14.71 -21.71 -56.17
CA THR A 851 14.78 -21.70 -57.64
C THR A 851 13.62 -20.93 -58.28
N LEU A 852 13.77 -20.55 -59.55
CA LEU A 852 12.77 -19.80 -60.30
C LEU A 852 11.41 -20.53 -60.38
N ASP A 853 11.42 -21.85 -60.44
CA ASP A 853 10.20 -22.66 -60.55
C ASP A 853 9.25 -22.46 -59.35
N THR A 854 9.81 -22.21 -58.16
CA THR A 854 9.02 -21.91 -56.96
C THR A 854 8.27 -20.57 -57.04
N MET A 855 8.65 -19.69 -57.96
CA MET A 855 8.10 -18.34 -58.13
C MET A 855 7.13 -18.21 -59.32
N ARG A 856 7.00 -19.24 -60.17
CA ARG A 856 6.15 -19.20 -61.39
C ARG A 856 4.67 -18.94 -61.14
N PHE A 857 4.20 -19.18 -59.91
CA PHE A 857 2.83 -18.83 -59.53
C PHE A 857 2.57 -17.33 -59.50
N LEU A 858 3.61 -16.49 -59.45
CA LEU A 858 3.48 -15.04 -59.56
C LEU A 858 3.09 -14.61 -60.99
N ASP A 859 3.21 -15.51 -61.99
CA ASP A 859 2.75 -15.29 -63.36
C ASP A 859 1.21 -15.38 -63.49
N ASP A 860 0.50 -15.97 -62.53
CA ASP A 860 -0.97 -16.05 -62.52
C ASP A 860 -1.58 -14.90 -61.70
N PRO A 861 -2.34 -14.00 -62.35
CA PRO A 861 -3.11 -12.94 -61.72
C PRO A 861 -3.93 -13.31 -60.48
N ASN A 862 -4.46 -14.53 -60.47
CA ASN A 862 -5.40 -15.01 -59.46
C ASN A 862 -4.73 -15.92 -58.41
N ALA A 863 -3.48 -16.34 -58.63
CA ALA A 863 -2.76 -17.23 -57.71
C ALA A 863 -2.31 -16.51 -56.43
N LEU A 864 -2.28 -15.18 -56.46
CA LEU A 864 -2.05 -14.34 -55.30
C LEU A 864 -3.39 -13.77 -54.82
N ASN A 865 -3.95 -14.32 -53.75
CA ASN A 865 -4.87 -13.59 -52.86
C ASN A 865 -4.11 -12.46 -52.11
N ILE A 866 -3.17 -11.78 -52.76
CA ILE A 866 -2.45 -10.65 -52.22
C ILE A 866 -3.27 -9.41 -52.54
N SER A 867 -3.92 -8.89 -51.51
CA SER A 867 -4.52 -7.58 -51.52
C SER A 867 -3.39 -6.52 -51.66
N THR A 868 -3.27 -5.83 -52.80
CA THR A 868 -2.30 -4.72 -52.95
C THR A 868 -2.82 -3.41 -52.36
N ASP A 869 -4.14 -3.33 -52.14
CA ASP A 869 -4.85 -2.38 -51.30
C ASP A 869 -5.13 -3.03 -49.93
N GLY A 870 -5.33 -2.28 -48.86
CA GLY A 870 -5.63 -2.86 -47.53
C GLY A 870 -6.99 -3.58 -47.42
N THR A 871 -7.77 -3.70 -48.50
CA THR A 871 -9.23 -4.01 -48.44
C THR A 871 -9.75 -5.07 -49.40
N GLY A 872 -8.91 -5.68 -50.24
CA GLY A 872 -9.26 -6.85 -51.03
C GLY A 872 -9.85 -6.52 -52.40
N LYS A 873 -8.98 -6.35 -53.41
CA LYS A 873 -8.94 -7.11 -54.68
C LYS A 873 -7.98 -6.43 -55.67
N ILE A 874 -7.17 -7.23 -56.37
CA ILE A 874 -6.47 -6.78 -57.60
C ILE A 874 -7.37 -7.08 -58.80
N GLY A 875 -7.65 -6.08 -59.62
CA GLY A 875 -8.00 -6.26 -61.03
C GLY A 875 -6.73 -6.08 -61.87
N PHE A 876 -6.44 -7.04 -62.74
CA PHE A 876 -5.33 -6.95 -63.70
C PHE A 876 -5.64 -5.99 -64.86
#